data_AF-A0A820BA47-F1
#
_entry.id   AF-A0A820BA47-F1
#
_cell.length_a   1.000
_cell.length_b   1.000
_cell.length_c   1.000
_cell.angle_alpha   90.00
_cell.angle_beta   90.00
_cell.angle_gamma   90.00
#
_symmetry.space_group_name_H-M   'P 1'
#
loop_
_entity.id
_entity.type
_entity.pdbx_description
1 polymer ?
#
loop_
_entity_poly.entity_id
_entity_poly.type
_entity_poly.pdbx_seq_one_letter_code
_entity_poly.pdbx_strand_id
1 'polypeptide(L)'
;MIAYSSVSYFQVRLPSGDNQTSLLNIVISIRDLLDCVVEVNMSSVYVIVDSVGINDLMTSLQSSPNALTNNPIVQLLSSGNQNTVGQILTAISQQFNQLNSENIEQAVSSGIPAATILVSSLGSSSLQGNSTSFNESALTDYNKILNAQANIRDYLMTFTTNLLITTSNSIKLQSSALAQITQSTNQLTRAALSIVSNRCYQLALALSSMATEISYEDAQVAANQLIQCASNVLTAVNGPLQQRASTLDLDYSRANSIPADYDTNLESPWSNTNLFGGGDEASIEQNRNIYYQKQLANEISTQVTSIISLITSSLNIHLNIGQNSIINTSQTYMSLETISVTSLSDRIVKQVGNAQFHIPSDFNLNTNDNSSISVRSKMDVLASFGKSSNTNLSRSVSLSIIDQNGNEISFQANENNSIKLIIPRDPNVLIPSMYLQNVTSINSTINNLLFNYHYINITSSLPISVHFEIHSLNKSLAYLFIYKFDQTPQLNSSINLIDGWTMFCPFNLTNDDIYRYFIDNQQTPGHQSLIFGIRELKSTEMNNYCLNNSSINTSVPITDEPFTFTSNYELRIYTSGCYYLDDNNNWKSDGLIVGSLTNHYETECLSTHLTSFAGGFIVLPAPINWSYVFANAGFLKNKTIYLTVICMSIA
;
A
#
# COMPACT_ATOMS: atom_id res chain seq x y z
N MET A 1 -28.11 1.50 -3.92
CA MET A 1 -28.63 0.80 -5.12
C MET A 1 -29.39 1.82 -5.95
N ILE A 2 -29.25 1.79 -7.28
CA ILE A 2 -29.88 2.75 -8.21
C ILE A 2 -30.80 1.96 -9.14
N ALA A 3 -31.93 2.54 -9.52
CA ALA A 3 -32.72 2.09 -10.67
C ALA A 3 -33.39 3.30 -11.31
N TYR A 4 -33.71 3.17 -12.59
CA TYR A 4 -34.28 4.27 -13.36
C TYR A 4 -35.34 3.77 -14.35
N SER A 5 -36.28 4.63 -14.67
CA SER A 5 -37.34 4.35 -15.62
C SER A 5 -37.75 5.64 -16.31
N SER A 6 -38.04 5.57 -17.61
CA SER A 6 -38.69 6.65 -18.35
C SER A 6 -40.22 6.61 -18.27
N VAL A 7 -40.78 5.57 -17.65
CA VAL A 7 -42.22 5.39 -17.46
C VAL A 7 -42.60 5.50 -15.98
N SER A 8 -43.84 5.92 -15.72
CA SER A 8 -44.37 6.24 -14.38
C SER A 8 -44.58 5.03 -13.46
N TYR A 9 -44.49 3.81 -13.98
CA TYR A 9 -44.57 2.58 -13.19
C TYR A 9 -43.36 1.70 -13.47
N PHE A 10 -42.56 1.41 -12.44
CA PHE A 10 -41.44 0.49 -12.54
C PHE A 10 -41.21 -0.27 -11.23
N GLN A 11 -40.69 -1.49 -11.35
CA GLN A 11 -40.38 -2.36 -10.21
C GLN A 11 -38.90 -2.22 -9.86
N VAL A 12 -38.60 -2.22 -8.55
CA VAL A 12 -37.24 -2.22 -8.02
C VAL A 12 -37.04 -3.42 -7.12
N ARG A 13 -35.87 -4.05 -7.23
CA ARG A 13 -35.40 -5.03 -6.24
C ARG A 13 -34.63 -4.28 -5.17
N LEU A 14 -34.80 -4.71 -3.92
CA LEU A 14 -34.05 -4.14 -2.79
C LEU A 14 -32.77 -4.94 -2.54
N PRO A 15 -31.70 -4.30 -2.04
CA PRO A 15 -30.50 -5.01 -1.62
C PRO A 15 -30.81 -6.00 -0.48
N SER A 16 -29.98 -7.03 -0.34
CA SER A 16 -29.97 -7.87 0.86
C SER A 16 -29.64 -6.98 2.06
N GLY A 17 -30.39 -7.09 3.15
CA GLY A 17 -30.17 -6.28 4.35
C GLY A 17 -29.46 -7.09 5.43
N ASP A 18 -28.48 -6.50 6.12
CA ASP A 18 -27.75 -7.10 7.24
C ASP A 18 -28.02 -6.36 8.59
N ASN A 19 -27.35 -6.77 9.66
CA ASN A 19 -27.50 -6.18 11.00
C ASN A 19 -27.31 -4.65 11.06
N GLN A 20 -26.62 -4.04 10.09
CA GLN A 20 -26.36 -2.61 9.99
C GLN A 20 -27.10 -1.96 8.79
N THR A 21 -27.41 -2.71 7.74
CA THR A 21 -27.98 -2.20 6.48
C THR A 21 -29.43 -2.61 6.22
N SER A 22 -30.07 -3.35 7.13
CA SER A 22 -31.45 -3.79 6.99
C SER A 22 -32.47 -2.66 6.87
N LEU A 23 -32.24 -1.50 7.49
CA LEU A 23 -33.15 -0.36 7.38
C LEU A 23 -32.80 0.49 6.15
N LEU A 24 -33.62 0.41 5.11
CA LEU A 24 -33.45 1.16 3.88
C LEU A 24 -34.37 2.37 3.84
N ASN A 25 -33.77 3.55 3.68
CA ASN A 25 -34.51 4.77 3.33
C ASN A 25 -34.66 4.83 1.81
N ILE A 26 -35.90 4.84 1.34
CA ILE A 26 -36.19 4.87 -0.09
C ILE A 26 -36.49 6.32 -0.48
N VAL A 27 -35.74 6.83 -1.45
CA VAL A 27 -35.94 8.16 -2.02
C VAL A 27 -36.23 8.00 -3.50
N ILE A 28 -37.28 8.65 -3.98
CA ILE A 28 -37.61 8.73 -5.40
C ILE A 28 -37.21 10.12 -5.88
N SER A 29 -36.27 10.17 -6.82
CA SER A 29 -35.88 11.41 -7.49
C SER A 29 -36.61 11.49 -8.83
N ILE A 30 -37.49 12.48 -8.98
CA ILE A 30 -38.23 12.77 -10.21
C ILE A 30 -37.53 13.94 -10.90
N ARG A 31 -37.07 13.70 -12.13
CA ARG A 31 -36.40 14.69 -12.97
C ARG A 31 -37.28 15.05 -14.16
N ASP A 32 -37.48 16.34 -14.40
CA ASP A 32 -38.23 16.82 -15.56
C ASP A 32 -37.33 17.04 -16.79
N LEU A 33 -37.92 17.59 -17.87
CA LEU A 33 -37.20 17.87 -19.12
C LEU A 33 -36.24 19.06 -19.02
N LEU A 34 -36.28 19.84 -17.94
CA LEU A 34 -35.43 21.00 -17.67
C LEU A 34 -34.39 20.69 -16.59
N ASP A 35 -34.17 19.41 -16.28
CA ASP A 35 -33.26 18.93 -15.23
C ASP A 35 -33.60 19.40 -13.82
N CYS A 36 -34.83 19.87 -13.58
CA CYS A 36 -35.31 20.14 -12.23
C CYS A 36 -35.61 18.83 -11.52
N VAL A 37 -35.07 18.67 -10.30
CA VAL A 37 -35.20 17.47 -9.49
C VAL A 37 -36.12 17.71 -8.30
N VAL A 38 -37.11 16.82 -8.13
CA VAL A 38 -37.95 16.74 -6.93
C VAL A 38 -37.68 15.40 -6.26
N GLU A 39 -37.29 15.43 -4.99
CA GLU A 39 -37.12 14.22 -4.18
C GLU A 39 -38.37 13.95 -3.34
N VAL A 40 -38.83 12.71 -3.39
CA VAL A 40 -39.92 12.19 -2.58
C VAL A 40 -39.34 11.13 -1.64
N ASN A 41 -39.27 11.47 -0.36
CA ASN A 41 -38.88 10.53 0.69
C ASN A 41 -40.04 9.58 0.95
N MET A 42 -39.82 8.29 0.70
CA MET A 42 -40.74 7.23 1.04
C MET A 42 -40.47 6.74 2.48
N SER A 43 -41.43 6.02 3.06
CA SER A 43 -41.22 5.34 4.34
C SER A 43 -40.10 4.30 4.24
N SER A 44 -39.34 4.17 5.32
CA SER A 44 -38.24 3.21 5.43
C SER A 44 -38.75 1.76 5.36
N VAL A 45 -38.00 0.89 4.69
CA VAL A 45 -38.32 -0.55 4.57
C VAL A 45 -37.23 -1.35 5.27
N TYR A 46 -37.63 -2.38 6.02
CA TYR A 46 -36.70 -3.31 6.63
C TYR A 46 -36.51 -4.54 5.72
N VAL A 47 -35.29 -4.81 5.30
CA VAL A 47 -34.95 -5.93 4.41
C VAL A 47 -34.07 -6.93 5.15
N ILE A 48 -34.33 -8.22 4.93
CA ILE A 48 -33.61 -9.34 5.56
C ILE A 48 -32.69 -10.03 4.56
N VAL A 49 -31.65 -10.71 5.06
CA VAL A 49 -30.72 -11.49 4.25
C VAL A 49 -31.42 -12.67 3.57
N ASP A 50 -31.25 -12.83 2.25
CA ASP A 50 -31.65 -14.04 1.52
C ASP A 50 -30.57 -15.12 1.57
N SER A 51 -30.30 -15.62 2.78
CA SER A 51 -29.23 -16.61 3.02
C SER A 51 -29.48 -17.91 2.27
N VAL A 52 -30.75 -18.27 2.04
CA VAL A 52 -31.15 -19.49 1.34
C VAL A 52 -30.82 -19.36 -0.15
N GLY A 53 -31.22 -18.26 -0.81
CA GLY A 53 -30.91 -18.02 -2.22
C GLY A 53 -29.41 -17.97 -2.49
N ILE A 54 -28.62 -17.40 -1.58
CA ILE A 54 -27.17 -17.31 -1.70
C ILE A 54 -26.49 -18.68 -1.53
N ASN A 55 -26.92 -19.47 -0.54
CA ASN A 55 -26.40 -20.84 -0.36
C ASN A 55 -26.78 -21.75 -1.53
N ASP A 56 -28.00 -21.60 -2.06
CA ASP A 56 -28.43 -22.33 -3.25
C ASP A 56 -27.61 -21.96 -4.49
N LEU A 57 -27.31 -20.66 -4.69
CA LEU A 57 -26.41 -20.20 -5.74
C LEU A 57 -25.00 -20.80 -5.60
N MET A 58 -24.44 -20.76 -4.38
CA MET A 58 -23.11 -21.30 -4.09
C MET A 58 -23.05 -22.82 -4.34
N THR A 59 -24.06 -23.55 -3.90
CA THR A 59 -24.17 -25.01 -4.12
C THR A 59 -24.35 -25.32 -5.61
N SER A 60 -25.18 -24.56 -6.31
CA SER A 60 -25.42 -24.71 -7.75
C SER A 60 -24.12 -24.50 -8.54
N LEU A 61 -23.34 -23.47 -8.21
CA LEU A 61 -22.04 -23.15 -8.85
C LEU A 61 -20.95 -24.19 -8.59
N GLN A 62 -21.03 -24.92 -7.48
CA GLN A 62 -20.12 -26.02 -7.15
C GLN A 62 -20.57 -27.37 -7.72
N SER A 63 -21.77 -27.42 -8.30
CA SER A 63 -22.37 -28.64 -8.85
C SER A 63 -22.32 -28.65 -10.39
N SER A 64 -23.04 -29.57 -11.03
CA SER A 64 -23.03 -29.74 -12.50
C SER A 64 -23.59 -28.50 -13.23
N PRO A 65 -23.13 -28.19 -14.47
CA PRO A 65 -23.64 -27.07 -15.29
C PRO A 65 -25.17 -27.02 -15.44
N ASN A 66 -25.86 -28.18 -15.37
CA ASN A 66 -27.31 -28.27 -15.46
C ASN A 66 -28.06 -27.75 -14.22
N ALA A 67 -27.42 -27.71 -13.05
CA ALA A 67 -27.99 -27.10 -11.85
C ALA A 67 -27.95 -25.56 -11.95
N LEU A 68 -26.97 -25.03 -12.68
CA LEU A 68 -26.74 -23.60 -12.86
C LEU A 68 -27.84 -22.91 -13.68
N THR A 69 -28.27 -23.55 -14.76
CA THR A 69 -29.30 -23.01 -15.66
C THR A 69 -30.69 -22.96 -15.03
N ASN A 70 -30.93 -23.77 -14.00
CA ASN A 70 -32.19 -23.80 -13.26
C ASN A 70 -32.20 -22.89 -12.02
N ASN A 71 -31.06 -22.29 -11.68
CA ASN A 71 -30.99 -21.40 -10.53
C ASN A 71 -31.76 -20.09 -10.82
N PRO A 72 -32.68 -19.65 -9.92
CA PRO A 72 -33.56 -18.51 -10.19
C PRO A 72 -32.80 -17.19 -10.33
N ILE A 73 -31.69 -17.02 -9.61
CA ILE A 73 -30.82 -15.84 -9.72
C ILE A 73 -30.18 -15.80 -11.12
N VAL A 74 -29.66 -16.93 -11.59
CA VAL A 74 -29.02 -17.03 -12.91
C VAL A 74 -30.02 -16.78 -14.04
N GLN A 75 -31.25 -17.27 -13.91
CA GLN A 75 -32.31 -17.01 -14.89
C GLN A 75 -32.65 -15.52 -14.98
N LEU A 76 -32.66 -14.82 -13.84
CA LEU A 76 -32.90 -13.38 -13.81
C LEU A 76 -31.74 -12.57 -14.35
N LEU A 77 -30.49 -13.00 -14.13
CA LEU A 77 -29.31 -12.36 -14.70
C LEU A 77 -29.22 -12.55 -16.23
N SER A 78 -29.66 -13.70 -16.75
CA SER A 78 -29.63 -14.01 -18.18
C SER A 78 -30.78 -13.40 -18.99
N SER A 79 -31.96 -13.22 -18.39
CA SER A 79 -33.16 -12.69 -19.07
C SER A 79 -33.56 -11.27 -18.65
N GLY A 80 -32.97 -10.74 -17.57
CA GLY A 80 -33.32 -9.45 -17.00
C GLY A 80 -32.88 -8.26 -17.86
N ASN A 81 -33.61 -7.13 -17.71
CA ASN A 81 -33.16 -5.85 -18.24
C ASN A 81 -32.01 -5.27 -17.40
N GLN A 82 -31.46 -4.11 -17.82
CA GLN A 82 -30.31 -3.51 -17.13
C GLN A 82 -30.55 -3.25 -15.64
N ASN A 83 -31.73 -2.73 -15.26
CA ASN A 83 -32.08 -2.53 -13.85
C ASN A 83 -32.04 -3.85 -13.08
N THR A 84 -32.71 -4.88 -13.59
CA THR A 84 -32.73 -6.20 -12.95
C THR A 84 -31.32 -6.76 -12.79
N VAL A 85 -30.52 -6.76 -13.85
CA VAL A 85 -29.14 -7.29 -13.81
C VAL A 85 -28.28 -6.48 -12.84
N GLY A 86 -28.27 -5.16 -12.95
CA GLY A 86 -27.47 -4.28 -12.09
C GLY A 86 -27.85 -4.36 -10.61
N GLN A 87 -29.14 -4.42 -10.29
CA GLN A 87 -29.64 -4.55 -8.92
C GLN A 87 -29.28 -5.92 -8.32
N ILE A 88 -29.47 -7.01 -9.07
CA ILE A 88 -29.16 -8.36 -8.60
C ILE A 88 -27.65 -8.52 -8.39
N LEU A 89 -26.82 -8.08 -9.35
CA LEU A 89 -25.36 -8.12 -9.20
C LEU A 89 -24.89 -7.32 -8.00
N THR A 90 -25.45 -6.13 -7.78
CA THR A 90 -25.15 -5.30 -6.61
C THR A 90 -25.49 -6.03 -5.31
N ALA A 91 -26.72 -6.54 -5.19
CA ALA A 91 -27.20 -7.19 -3.97
C ALA A 91 -26.41 -8.45 -3.61
N ILE A 92 -26.13 -9.31 -4.60
CA ILE A 92 -25.34 -10.53 -4.40
C ILE A 92 -23.91 -10.19 -4.02
N SER A 93 -23.31 -9.22 -4.72
CA SER A 93 -21.93 -8.81 -4.44
C SER A 93 -21.78 -8.26 -3.03
N GLN A 94 -22.73 -7.46 -2.56
CA GLN A 94 -22.76 -6.96 -1.18
C GLN A 94 -22.72 -8.12 -0.17
N GLN A 95 -23.52 -9.17 -0.39
CA GLN A 95 -23.50 -10.34 0.49
C GLN A 95 -22.13 -11.05 0.47
N PHE A 96 -21.53 -11.24 -0.70
CA PHE A 96 -20.20 -11.85 -0.79
C PHE A 96 -19.10 -10.96 -0.21
N ASN A 97 -19.24 -9.63 -0.26
CA ASN A 97 -18.31 -8.68 0.36
C ASN A 97 -18.38 -8.79 1.89
N GLN A 98 -19.58 -8.96 2.45
CA GLN A 98 -19.77 -9.22 3.88
C GLN A 98 -19.14 -10.56 4.29
N LEU A 99 -19.47 -11.65 3.58
CA LEU A 99 -18.89 -12.97 3.85
C LEU A 99 -17.35 -12.96 3.76
N ASN A 100 -16.78 -12.22 2.81
CA ASN A 100 -15.32 -12.06 2.73
C ASN A 100 -14.74 -11.35 3.96
N SER A 101 -15.41 -10.31 4.46
CA SER A 101 -14.97 -9.58 5.64
C SER A 101 -14.98 -10.48 6.88
N GLU A 102 -16.05 -11.27 7.06
CA GLU A 102 -16.16 -12.27 8.14
C GLU A 102 -15.07 -13.35 8.03
N ASN A 103 -14.79 -13.84 6.81
CA ASN A 103 -13.73 -14.82 6.56
C ASN A 103 -12.33 -14.27 6.89
N ILE A 104 -12.08 -13.00 6.57
CA ILE A 104 -10.79 -12.33 6.90
C ILE A 104 -10.65 -12.17 8.41
N GLU A 105 -11.69 -11.71 9.12
CA GLU A 105 -11.66 -11.60 10.58
C GLU A 105 -11.42 -12.96 11.24
N GLN A 106 -12.07 -14.01 10.76
CA GLN A 106 -11.86 -15.38 11.24
C GLN A 106 -10.41 -15.84 10.97
N ALA A 107 -9.88 -15.59 9.77
CA ALA A 107 -8.49 -15.92 9.43
C ALA A 107 -7.48 -15.21 10.34
N VAL A 108 -7.69 -13.91 10.59
CA VAL A 108 -6.85 -13.10 11.49
C VAL A 108 -6.91 -13.60 12.93
N SER A 109 -8.11 -13.92 13.42
CA SER A 109 -8.30 -14.50 14.76
C SER A 109 -7.62 -15.87 14.91
N SER A 110 -7.40 -16.58 13.80
CA SER A 110 -6.89 -17.95 13.76
C SER A 110 -5.37 -18.07 13.63
N GLY A 111 -4.61 -16.97 13.50
CA GLY A 111 -3.16 -17.08 13.27
C GLY A 111 -2.57 -16.21 12.18
N ILE A 112 -3.39 -15.70 11.26
CA ILE A 112 -2.90 -15.20 9.97
C ILE A 112 -2.75 -13.68 10.03
N PRO A 113 -1.56 -13.12 9.78
CA PRO A 113 -1.41 -11.67 9.77
C PRO A 113 -2.29 -11.01 8.70
N ALA A 114 -3.06 -9.98 9.08
CA ALA A 114 -3.94 -9.29 8.14
C ALA A 114 -3.18 -8.74 6.91
N ALA A 115 -1.96 -8.24 7.12
CA ALA A 115 -1.13 -7.69 6.04
C ALA A 115 -0.78 -8.70 4.93
N THR A 116 -0.83 -10.01 5.19
CA THR A 116 -0.49 -11.05 4.19
C THR A 116 -1.68 -11.52 3.36
N ILE A 117 -2.91 -11.21 3.78
CA ILE A 117 -4.15 -11.69 3.11
C ILE A 117 -5.09 -10.57 2.66
N LEU A 118 -4.83 -9.33 3.11
CA LEU A 118 -5.63 -8.17 2.78
C LEU A 118 -4.77 -6.94 2.55
N VAL A 119 -5.19 -6.15 1.55
CA VAL A 119 -4.82 -4.75 1.45
C VAL A 119 -5.88 -3.87 2.10
N SER A 120 -5.52 -3.19 3.19
CA SER A 120 -6.48 -2.52 4.05
C SER A 120 -7.12 -1.32 3.36
N SER A 121 -8.39 -1.03 3.64
CA SER A 121 -9.06 0.15 3.12
C SER A 121 -8.46 1.44 3.69
N LEU A 122 -8.60 2.55 2.96
CA LEU A 122 -8.21 3.88 3.45
C LEU A 122 -9.04 4.25 4.69
N GLY A 123 -8.36 4.73 5.73
CA GLY A 123 -8.99 5.12 6.99
C GLY A 123 -9.41 3.96 7.91
N SER A 124 -9.10 2.71 7.55
CA SER A 124 -9.35 1.56 8.44
C SER A 124 -8.42 1.53 9.65
N SER A 125 -8.92 0.97 10.75
CA SER A 125 -8.12 0.64 11.92
C SER A 125 -7.41 -0.71 11.75
N SER A 126 -6.35 -0.92 12.54
CA SER A 126 -5.61 -2.19 12.57
C SER A 126 -6.51 -3.35 13.01
N LEU A 127 -6.44 -4.47 12.28
CA LEU A 127 -7.01 -5.77 12.61
C LEU A 127 -5.98 -6.56 13.43
N GLN A 128 -6.06 -6.48 14.75
CA GLN A 128 -5.14 -7.21 15.62
C GLN A 128 -5.57 -8.67 15.81
N GLY A 129 -4.69 -9.61 15.44
CA GLY A 129 -4.82 -11.02 15.78
C GLY A 129 -4.16 -11.33 17.12
N ASN A 130 -4.76 -12.23 17.92
CA ASN A 130 -4.30 -12.58 19.26
C ASN A 130 -3.13 -13.61 19.29
N SER A 131 -2.66 -14.05 18.13
CA SER A 131 -1.78 -15.22 17.99
C SER A 131 -0.37 -14.84 17.52
N THR A 132 0.65 -15.30 18.25
CA THR A 132 2.06 -15.07 17.92
C THR A 132 2.64 -16.11 16.94
N SER A 133 1.89 -17.15 16.58
CA SER A 133 2.33 -18.23 15.68
C SER A 133 1.46 -18.33 14.44
N PHE A 134 2.11 -18.36 13.27
CA PHE A 134 1.46 -18.54 11.98
C PHE A 134 0.79 -19.93 11.88
N ASN A 135 -0.48 -19.97 11.47
CA ASN A 135 -1.27 -21.19 11.38
C ASN A 135 -1.48 -21.60 9.91
N GLU A 136 -0.65 -22.53 9.43
CA GLU A 136 -0.69 -23.02 8.04
C GLU A 136 -2.01 -23.73 7.68
N SER A 137 -2.62 -24.45 8.63
CA SER A 137 -3.90 -25.14 8.41
C SER A 137 -5.02 -24.12 8.18
N ALA A 138 -5.08 -23.08 9.02
CA ALA A 138 -6.06 -22.01 8.85
C ALA A 138 -5.89 -21.27 7.52
N LEU A 139 -4.65 -21.09 7.04
CA LEU A 139 -4.39 -20.47 5.75
C LEU A 139 -4.89 -21.34 4.59
N THR A 140 -4.72 -22.65 4.69
CA THR A 140 -5.23 -23.61 3.70
C THR A 140 -6.76 -23.55 3.61
N ASP A 141 -7.45 -23.57 4.75
CA ASP A 141 -8.91 -23.48 4.80
C ASP A 141 -9.42 -22.15 4.25
N TYR A 142 -8.76 -21.04 4.62
CA TYR A 142 -9.07 -19.71 4.09
C TYR A 142 -8.92 -19.67 2.56
N ASN A 143 -7.81 -20.16 2.01
CA ASN A 143 -7.58 -20.18 0.57
C ASN A 143 -8.62 -21.04 -0.18
N LYS A 144 -9.10 -22.14 0.41
CA LYS A 144 -10.17 -22.96 -0.18
C LYS A 144 -11.48 -22.17 -0.30
N ILE A 145 -11.86 -21.44 0.74
CA ILE A 145 -13.06 -20.59 0.73
C ILE A 145 -12.89 -19.45 -0.28
N LEU A 146 -11.71 -18.83 -0.30
CA LEU A 146 -11.35 -17.74 -1.21
C LEU A 146 -11.54 -18.14 -2.67
N ASN A 147 -10.96 -19.29 -3.06
CA ASN A 147 -11.07 -19.82 -4.41
C ASN A 147 -12.51 -20.16 -4.82
N ALA A 148 -13.30 -20.73 -3.90
CA ALA A 148 -14.71 -21.00 -4.16
C ALA A 148 -15.50 -19.71 -4.46
N GLN A 149 -15.26 -18.64 -3.70
CA GLN A 149 -15.93 -17.35 -3.91
C GLN A 149 -15.41 -16.63 -5.17
N ALA A 150 -14.11 -16.77 -5.49
CA ALA A 150 -13.55 -16.21 -6.72
C ALA A 150 -14.18 -16.80 -7.99
N ASN A 151 -14.43 -18.11 -8.02
CA ASN A 151 -15.10 -18.77 -9.15
C ASN A 151 -16.53 -18.22 -9.38
N ILE A 152 -17.25 -17.93 -8.29
CA ILE A 152 -18.58 -17.33 -8.36
C ILE A 152 -18.51 -15.92 -8.96
N ARG A 153 -17.55 -15.11 -8.53
CA ARG A 153 -17.35 -13.75 -9.07
C ARG A 153 -16.95 -13.78 -10.54
N ASP A 154 -16.06 -14.69 -10.94
CA ASP A 154 -15.65 -14.88 -12.35
C ASP A 154 -16.88 -15.13 -13.23
N TYR A 155 -17.80 -16.00 -12.76
CA TYR A 155 -19.05 -16.29 -13.45
C TYR A 155 -20.01 -15.08 -13.49
N LEU A 156 -20.26 -14.44 -12.34
CA LEU A 156 -21.16 -13.28 -12.25
C LEU A 156 -20.68 -12.11 -13.12
N MET A 157 -19.36 -11.96 -13.30
CA MET A 157 -18.78 -10.88 -14.10
C MET A 157 -19.20 -10.94 -15.58
N THR A 158 -19.47 -12.14 -16.10
CA THR A 158 -19.87 -12.34 -17.50
C THR A 158 -21.19 -11.64 -17.85
N PHE A 159 -22.06 -11.38 -16.88
CA PHE A 159 -23.32 -10.65 -17.09
C PHE A 159 -23.13 -9.14 -17.25
N THR A 160 -21.95 -8.61 -16.94
CA THR A 160 -21.67 -7.16 -17.05
C THR A 160 -21.26 -6.73 -18.47
N THR A 161 -20.76 -7.66 -19.29
CA THR A 161 -20.14 -7.36 -20.59
C THR A 161 -21.16 -6.93 -21.64
N ASN A 162 -22.37 -7.47 -21.59
CA ASN A 162 -23.41 -7.30 -22.62
C ASN A 162 -24.42 -6.18 -22.33
N LEU A 163 -24.27 -5.45 -21.22
CA LEU A 163 -25.16 -4.34 -20.90
C LEU A 163 -24.92 -3.17 -21.88
N LEU A 164 -25.97 -2.47 -22.32
CA LEU A 164 -25.82 -1.30 -23.20
C LEU A 164 -25.51 -0.05 -22.37
N ILE A 165 -24.67 0.85 -22.88
CA ILE A 165 -24.39 2.14 -22.23
C ILE A 165 -25.16 3.19 -23.02
N THR A 166 -26.29 3.67 -22.49
CA THR A 166 -27.24 4.51 -23.24
C THR A 166 -27.50 5.88 -22.61
N THR A 167 -27.37 5.99 -21.29
CA THR A 167 -27.73 7.20 -20.52
C THR A 167 -26.83 7.35 -19.29
N SER A 168 -26.83 8.55 -18.68
CA SER A 168 -26.16 8.79 -17.38
C SER A 168 -26.62 7.81 -16.29
N ASN A 169 -27.91 7.46 -16.26
CA ASN A 169 -28.45 6.48 -15.32
C ASN A 169 -27.93 5.06 -15.58
N SER A 170 -27.76 4.66 -16.84
CA SER A 170 -27.13 3.38 -17.18
C SER A 170 -25.67 3.33 -16.72
N ILE A 171 -24.94 4.45 -16.81
CA ILE A 171 -23.56 4.56 -16.34
C ILE A 171 -23.51 4.43 -14.82
N LYS A 172 -24.34 5.18 -14.08
CA LYS A 172 -24.44 5.10 -12.61
C LYS A 172 -24.77 3.70 -12.12
N LEU A 173 -25.76 3.04 -12.76
CA LEU A 173 -26.17 1.68 -12.39
C LEU A 173 -25.04 0.67 -12.59
N GLN A 174 -24.41 0.68 -13.76
CA GLN A 174 -23.40 -0.31 -14.10
C GLN A 174 -22.09 -0.07 -13.35
N SER A 175 -21.65 1.17 -13.22
CA SER A 175 -20.48 1.51 -12.40
C SER A 175 -20.68 1.13 -10.93
N SER A 176 -21.89 1.34 -10.38
CA SER A 176 -22.22 0.90 -9.02
C SER A 176 -22.16 -0.62 -8.88
N ALA A 177 -22.70 -1.38 -9.84
CA ALA A 177 -22.62 -2.84 -9.81
C ALA A 177 -21.15 -3.33 -9.92
N LEU A 178 -20.34 -2.71 -10.77
CA LEU A 178 -18.92 -3.02 -10.95
C LEU A 178 -18.09 -2.69 -9.71
N ALA A 179 -18.36 -1.55 -9.06
CA ALA A 179 -17.73 -1.18 -7.81
C ALA A 179 -18.00 -2.22 -6.70
N GLN A 180 -19.23 -2.74 -6.63
CA GLN A 180 -19.62 -3.73 -5.62
C GLN A 180 -19.06 -5.12 -5.90
N ILE A 181 -19.11 -5.59 -7.15
CA ILE A 181 -18.59 -6.92 -7.51
C ILE A 181 -17.06 -7.00 -7.40
N THR A 182 -16.36 -5.85 -7.46
CA THR A 182 -14.90 -5.79 -7.32
C THR A 182 -14.40 -5.46 -5.91
N GLN A 183 -15.29 -5.16 -4.96
CA GLN A 183 -14.89 -4.69 -3.63
C GLN A 183 -14.02 -5.71 -2.87
N SER A 184 -14.32 -7.01 -2.96
CA SER A 184 -13.44 -8.08 -2.45
C SER A 184 -12.27 -8.34 -3.42
N THR A 185 -11.24 -7.52 -3.31
CA THR A 185 -10.09 -7.50 -4.23
C THR A 185 -9.28 -8.80 -4.23
N ASN A 186 -9.30 -9.56 -3.14
CA ASN A 186 -8.66 -10.88 -2.99
C ASN A 186 -9.40 -12.01 -3.74
N GLN A 187 -10.59 -11.75 -4.31
CA GLN A 187 -11.44 -12.75 -4.98
C GLN A 187 -11.57 -12.52 -6.48
N LEU A 188 -10.72 -11.68 -7.07
CA LEU A 188 -10.79 -11.34 -8.49
C LEU A 188 -9.69 -12.07 -9.26
N THR A 189 -10.09 -12.91 -10.20
CA THR A 189 -9.18 -13.59 -11.12
C THR A 189 -8.61 -12.62 -12.15
N ARG A 190 -7.50 -12.96 -12.81
CA ARG A 190 -6.96 -12.17 -13.92
C ARG A 190 -7.96 -11.95 -15.06
N ALA A 191 -8.80 -12.96 -15.35
CA ALA A 191 -9.83 -12.83 -16.37
C ALA A 191 -10.92 -11.82 -15.95
N ALA A 192 -11.39 -11.91 -14.71
CA ALA A 192 -12.35 -10.95 -14.15
C ALA A 192 -11.78 -9.52 -14.15
N LEU A 193 -10.50 -9.37 -13.78
CA LEU A 193 -9.81 -8.07 -13.77
C LEU A 193 -9.78 -7.44 -15.16
N SER A 194 -9.43 -8.20 -16.20
CA SER A 194 -9.42 -7.71 -17.59
C SER A 194 -10.82 -7.31 -18.09
N ILE A 195 -11.84 -8.12 -17.77
CA ILE A 195 -13.23 -7.81 -18.12
C ILE A 195 -13.69 -6.50 -17.47
N VAL A 196 -13.44 -6.35 -16.17
CA VAL A 196 -13.91 -5.18 -15.43
C VAL A 196 -13.11 -3.93 -15.77
N SER A 197 -11.78 -4.04 -15.93
CA SER A 197 -10.94 -2.90 -16.27
C SER A 197 -11.39 -2.29 -17.61
N ASN A 198 -11.65 -3.14 -18.61
CA ASN A 198 -12.20 -2.71 -19.89
C ASN A 198 -13.59 -2.10 -19.72
N ARG A 199 -14.48 -2.75 -18.96
CA ARG A 199 -15.83 -2.24 -18.77
C ARG A 199 -15.88 -0.88 -18.06
N CYS A 200 -15.07 -0.70 -17.02
CA CYS A 200 -14.97 0.58 -16.30
C CYS A 200 -14.35 1.68 -17.18
N TYR A 201 -13.41 1.32 -18.06
CA TYR A 201 -12.90 2.26 -19.07
C TYR A 201 -13.96 2.69 -20.09
N GLN A 202 -14.75 1.76 -20.63
CA GLN A 202 -15.85 2.11 -21.56
C GLN A 202 -16.90 3.02 -20.92
N LEU A 203 -17.23 2.77 -19.64
CA LEU A 203 -18.15 3.62 -18.89
C LEU A 203 -17.56 5.02 -18.62
N ALA A 204 -16.26 5.12 -18.34
CA ALA A 204 -15.59 6.40 -18.17
C ALA A 204 -15.53 7.21 -19.48
N LEU A 205 -15.30 6.55 -20.61
CA LEU A 205 -15.38 7.18 -21.93
C LEU A 205 -16.78 7.73 -22.21
N ALA A 206 -17.82 6.94 -21.95
CA ALA A 206 -19.21 7.36 -22.13
C ALA A 206 -19.59 8.51 -21.19
N LEU A 207 -19.10 8.50 -19.95
CA LEU A 207 -19.30 9.61 -19.01
C LEU A 207 -18.65 10.88 -19.54
N SER A 208 -17.40 10.79 -20.01
CA SER A 208 -16.67 11.94 -20.55
C SER A 208 -17.32 12.51 -21.81
N SER A 209 -17.88 11.68 -22.69
CA SER A 209 -18.60 12.17 -23.87
C SER A 209 -19.94 12.84 -23.54
N MET A 210 -20.54 12.52 -22.40
CA MET A 210 -21.81 13.08 -21.94
C MET A 210 -21.63 14.20 -20.90
N ALA A 211 -20.41 14.50 -20.46
CA ALA A 211 -20.14 15.33 -19.28
C ALA A 211 -20.80 16.73 -19.36
N THR A 212 -20.82 17.35 -20.54
CA THR A 212 -21.44 18.66 -20.76
C THR A 212 -22.97 18.65 -20.79
N GLU A 213 -23.59 17.48 -20.90
CA GLU A 213 -25.04 17.29 -21.05
C GLU A 213 -25.70 16.73 -19.77
N ILE A 214 -24.91 16.49 -18.72
CA ILE A 214 -25.39 15.90 -17.47
C ILE A 214 -25.18 16.85 -16.30
N SER A 215 -26.00 16.68 -15.26
CA SER A 215 -25.82 17.39 -14.00
C SER A 215 -24.52 17.00 -13.29
N TYR A 216 -23.95 17.93 -12.52
CA TYR A 216 -22.76 17.67 -11.71
C TYR A 216 -22.99 16.51 -10.74
N GLU A 217 -24.17 16.41 -10.15
CA GLU A 217 -24.53 15.36 -9.20
C GLU A 217 -24.50 13.97 -9.87
N ASP A 218 -25.02 13.87 -11.10
CA ASP A 218 -24.97 12.62 -11.86
C ASP A 218 -23.55 12.25 -12.26
N ALA A 219 -22.76 13.25 -12.69
CA ALA A 219 -21.35 13.08 -13.02
C ALA A 219 -20.54 12.63 -11.79
N GLN A 220 -20.77 13.23 -10.63
CA GLN A 220 -20.10 12.93 -9.38
C GLN A 220 -20.43 11.52 -8.88
N VAL A 221 -21.70 11.11 -8.93
CA VAL A 221 -22.08 9.73 -8.54
C VAL A 221 -21.42 8.70 -9.46
N ALA A 222 -21.47 8.91 -10.78
CA ALA A 222 -20.82 8.00 -11.73
C ALA A 222 -19.29 7.97 -11.53
N ALA A 223 -18.66 9.13 -11.38
CA ALA A 223 -17.23 9.27 -11.13
C ALA A 223 -16.79 8.53 -9.87
N ASN A 224 -17.50 8.70 -8.75
CA ASN A 224 -17.22 8.00 -7.49
C ASN A 224 -17.19 6.47 -7.68
N GLN A 225 -18.20 5.92 -8.35
CA GLN A 225 -18.30 4.47 -8.56
C GLN A 225 -17.25 3.95 -9.55
N LEU A 226 -16.93 4.72 -10.59
CA LEU A 226 -15.90 4.34 -11.56
C LEU A 226 -14.49 4.41 -10.97
N ILE A 227 -14.18 5.40 -10.13
CA ILE A 227 -12.91 5.43 -9.39
C ILE A 227 -12.83 4.26 -8.41
N GLN A 228 -13.89 3.99 -7.63
CA GLN A 228 -13.93 2.81 -6.76
C GLN A 228 -13.66 1.52 -7.55
N CYS A 229 -14.31 1.33 -8.71
CA CYS A 229 -14.06 0.18 -9.58
C CYS A 229 -12.58 0.11 -10.02
N ALA A 230 -12.06 1.20 -10.59
CA ALA A 230 -10.69 1.27 -11.10
C ALA A 230 -9.65 0.94 -10.00
N SER A 231 -9.87 1.47 -8.79
CA SER A 231 -8.98 1.26 -7.66
C SER A 231 -9.11 -0.12 -7.02
N ASN A 232 -10.31 -0.70 -7.01
CA ASN A 232 -10.49 -2.11 -6.62
C ASN A 232 -9.70 -3.04 -7.56
N VAL A 233 -9.82 -2.83 -8.87
CA VAL A 233 -9.11 -3.60 -9.89
C VAL A 233 -7.59 -3.43 -9.76
N LEU A 234 -7.11 -2.20 -9.55
CA LEU A 234 -5.69 -1.93 -9.32
C LEU A 234 -5.18 -2.61 -8.05
N THR A 235 -5.95 -2.58 -6.96
CA THR A 235 -5.58 -3.24 -5.69
C THR A 235 -5.52 -4.75 -5.86
N ALA A 236 -6.50 -5.33 -6.54
CA ALA A 236 -6.60 -6.77 -6.78
C ALA A 236 -5.45 -7.31 -7.62
N VAL A 237 -5.06 -6.61 -8.71
CA VAL A 237 -3.95 -7.08 -9.55
C VAL A 237 -2.59 -6.97 -8.83
N ASN A 238 -2.43 -6.00 -7.94
CA ASN A 238 -1.18 -5.80 -7.21
C ASN A 238 -1.07 -6.64 -5.92
N GLY A 239 -2.18 -7.08 -5.33
CA GLY A 239 -2.19 -7.86 -4.08
C GLY A 239 -1.24 -9.06 -4.09
N PRO A 240 -1.30 -9.95 -5.11
CA PRO A 240 -0.37 -11.09 -5.22
C PRO A 240 1.09 -10.67 -5.41
N LEU A 241 1.36 -9.62 -6.19
CA LEU A 241 2.72 -9.10 -6.41
C LEU A 241 3.33 -8.50 -5.14
N GLN A 242 2.49 -7.98 -4.24
CA GLN A 242 2.89 -7.43 -2.95
C GLN A 242 2.98 -8.48 -1.85
N GLN A 243 2.62 -9.75 -2.13
CA GLN A 243 2.47 -10.82 -1.13
C GLN A 243 1.42 -10.48 -0.06
N ARG A 244 0.37 -9.74 -0.47
CA ARG A 244 -0.74 -9.33 0.39
C ARG A 244 -2.07 -9.98 0.01
N ALA A 245 -2.04 -10.84 -0.99
CA ALA A 245 -3.11 -11.74 -1.37
C ALA A 245 -2.47 -13.00 -1.96
N SER A 246 -3.13 -14.15 -1.82
CA SER A 246 -2.72 -15.38 -2.50
C SER A 246 -3.05 -15.30 -4.00
N THR A 247 -2.24 -15.96 -4.83
CA THR A 247 -2.62 -16.24 -6.21
C THR A 247 -3.76 -17.26 -6.20
N LEU A 248 -4.85 -16.96 -6.89
CA LEU A 248 -6.00 -17.85 -7.00
C LEU A 248 -5.67 -19.10 -7.83
N ASP A 249 -6.26 -20.24 -7.48
CA ASP A 249 -6.00 -21.55 -8.09
C ASP A 249 -6.33 -21.55 -9.59
N LEU A 250 -7.44 -20.90 -9.97
CA LEU A 250 -7.85 -20.80 -11.36
C LEU A 250 -6.84 -20.00 -12.21
N ASP A 251 -6.27 -18.95 -11.61
CA ASP A 251 -5.22 -18.17 -12.23
C ASP A 251 -3.93 -18.98 -12.31
N TYR A 252 -3.56 -19.65 -11.21
CA TYR A 252 -2.41 -20.55 -11.15
C TYR A 252 -2.48 -21.62 -12.24
N SER A 253 -3.64 -22.27 -12.41
CA SER A 253 -3.83 -23.30 -13.43
C SER A 253 -3.78 -22.72 -14.85
N ARG A 254 -4.41 -21.56 -15.10
CA ARG A 254 -4.39 -20.88 -16.41
C ARG A 254 -3.00 -20.44 -16.83
N ALA A 255 -2.16 -19.97 -15.90
CA ALA A 255 -0.78 -19.60 -16.19
C ALA A 255 0.13 -20.79 -16.51
N ASN A 256 -0.23 -21.98 -16.03
CA ASN A 256 0.56 -23.21 -16.19
C ASN A 256 -0.07 -24.18 -17.21
N SER A 257 -1.24 -23.88 -17.77
CA SER A 257 -1.80 -24.62 -18.90
C SER A 257 -1.03 -24.29 -20.19
N ILE A 258 -0.65 -25.34 -20.92
CA ILE A 258 0.05 -25.20 -22.20
C ILE A 258 -0.83 -24.39 -23.17
N PRO A 259 -0.34 -23.29 -23.77
CA PRO A 259 -1.11 -22.50 -24.73
C PRO A 259 -1.57 -23.34 -25.93
N ALA A 260 -2.80 -23.10 -26.41
CA ALA A 260 -3.35 -23.82 -27.57
C ALA A 260 -2.56 -23.53 -28.87
N ASP A 261 -1.86 -22.41 -28.89
CA ASP A 261 -0.98 -21.90 -29.94
C ASP A 261 0.51 -22.12 -29.58
N TYR A 262 0.83 -23.11 -28.73
CA TYR A 262 2.21 -23.53 -28.47
C TYR A 262 2.84 -24.10 -29.75
N ASP A 263 3.21 -23.19 -30.65
CA ASP A 263 4.12 -23.44 -31.75
C ASP A 263 5.53 -23.56 -31.15
N THR A 264 6.36 -24.46 -31.67
CA THR A 264 7.74 -24.67 -31.20
C THR A 264 8.66 -23.49 -31.53
N ASN A 265 8.08 -22.33 -31.84
CA ASN A 265 8.75 -21.09 -32.10
C ASN A 265 9.59 -20.67 -30.87
N LEU A 266 10.88 -20.43 -31.12
CA LEU A 266 11.86 -19.93 -30.16
C LEU A 266 11.50 -18.56 -29.56
N GLU A 267 10.55 -17.84 -30.16
CA GLU A 267 10.06 -16.55 -29.67
C GLU A 267 8.94 -16.66 -28.62
N SER A 268 8.41 -17.86 -28.37
CA SER A 268 7.42 -18.05 -27.31
C SER A 268 8.03 -17.74 -25.93
N PRO A 269 7.37 -16.96 -25.05
CA PRO A 269 7.84 -16.78 -23.68
C PRO A 269 8.09 -18.12 -22.97
N TRP A 270 7.30 -19.15 -23.29
CA TRP A 270 7.41 -20.50 -22.73
C TRP A 270 8.68 -21.26 -23.16
N SER A 271 9.31 -20.90 -24.28
CA SER A 271 10.58 -21.47 -24.72
C SER A 271 11.80 -20.72 -24.17
N ASN A 272 11.59 -19.59 -23.47
CA ASN A 272 12.66 -18.79 -22.88
C ASN A 272 13.01 -19.26 -21.45
N THR A 273 14.05 -20.08 -21.34
CA THR A 273 14.56 -20.61 -20.06
C THR A 273 15.11 -19.54 -19.11
N ASN A 274 15.51 -18.37 -19.62
CA ASN A 274 15.96 -17.25 -18.79
C ASN A 274 14.80 -16.46 -18.17
N LEU A 275 13.61 -16.50 -18.78
CA LEU A 275 12.44 -15.75 -18.30
C LEU A 275 11.78 -16.38 -17.07
N PHE A 276 11.77 -17.71 -17.01
CA PHE A 276 11.13 -18.48 -15.92
C PHE A 276 12.13 -19.29 -15.09
N GLY A 277 13.43 -19.08 -15.29
CA GLY A 277 14.51 -19.84 -14.67
C GLY A 277 14.34 -19.98 -13.15
N GLY A 278 14.28 -21.23 -12.70
CA GLY A 278 14.13 -21.63 -11.32
C GLY A 278 14.85 -22.97 -11.12
N GLY A 279 15.38 -23.22 -9.91
CA GLY A 279 16.15 -24.44 -9.62
C GLY A 279 15.30 -25.72 -9.65
N ASP A 280 13.97 -25.59 -9.66
CA ASP A 280 12.98 -26.67 -9.64
C ASP A 280 11.67 -26.28 -10.37
N GLU A 281 10.77 -27.24 -10.58
CA GLU A 281 9.51 -27.03 -11.32
C GLU A 281 8.54 -26.07 -10.60
N ALA A 282 8.49 -26.13 -9.27
CA ALA A 282 7.64 -25.25 -8.45
C ALA A 282 8.04 -23.76 -8.60
N SER A 283 9.34 -23.45 -8.64
CA SER A 283 9.81 -22.09 -8.89
C SER A 283 9.50 -21.62 -10.31
N ILE A 284 9.51 -22.50 -11.31
CA ILE A 284 9.11 -22.17 -12.70
C ILE A 284 7.62 -21.79 -12.76
N GLU A 285 6.74 -22.59 -12.16
CA GLU A 285 5.30 -22.32 -12.14
C GLU A 285 4.96 -21.02 -11.41
N GLN A 286 5.66 -20.74 -10.30
CA GLN A 286 5.54 -19.50 -9.56
C GLN A 286 6.01 -18.30 -10.40
N ASN A 287 7.16 -18.44 -11.08
CA ASN A 287 7.70 -17.40 -11.95
C ASN A 287 6.76 -17.06 -13.10
N ARG A 288 6.12 -18.06 -13.72
CA ARG A 288 5.09 -17.84 -14.76
C ARG A 288 3.90 -17.06 -14.22
N ASN A 289 3.42 -17.40 -13.03
CA ASN A 289 2.33 -16.67 -12.40
C ASN A 289 2.70 -15.21 -12.13
N ILE A 290 3.87 -14.96 -11.55
CA ILE A 290 4.38 -13.60 -11.31
C ILE A 290 4.49 -12.82 -12.63
N TYR A 291 4.98 -13.46 -13.69
CA TYR A 291 5.11 -12.86 -15.01
C TYR A 291 3.76 -12.37 -15.58
N TYR A 292 2.77 -13.25 -15.68
CA TYR A 292 1.45 -12.87 -16.19
C TYR A 292 0.74 -11.86 -15.29
N GLN A 293 0.92 -11.98 -13.98
CA GLN A 293 0.38 -11.01 -13.02
C GLN A 293 0.99 -9.62 -13.25
N LYS A 294 2.30 -9.53 -13.47
CA LYS A 294 3.01 -8.27 -13.73
C LYS A 294 2.61 -7.64 -15.07
N GLN A 295 2.42 -8.46 -16.11
CA GLN A 295 1.96 -7.98 -17.41
C GLN A 295 0.58 -7.33 -17.28
N LEU A 296 -0.37 -8.02 -16.66
CA LEU A 296 -1.72 -7.51 -16.44
C LEU A 296 -1.71 -6.26 -15.53
N ALA A 297 -0.86 -6.23 -14.51
CA ALA A 297 -0.73 -5.07 -13.62
C ALA A 297 -0.31 -3.79 -14.37
N ASN A 298 0.63 -3.90 -15.32
CA ASN A 298 1.07 -2.78 -16.15
C ASN A 298 -0.04 -2.28 -17.08
N GLU A 299 -0.78 -3.20 -17.71
CA GLU A 299 -1.92 -2.88 -18.58
C GLU A 299 -3.03 -2.17 -17.80
N ILE A 300 -3.43 -2.74 -16.65
CA ILE A 300 -4.44 -2.17 -15.76
C ILE A 300 -4.01 -0.80 -15.25
N SER A 301 -2.75 -0.62 -14.87
CA SER A 301 -2.24 0.68 -14.41
C SER A 301 -2.41 1.79 -15.45
N THR A 302 -2.04 1.49 -16.69
CA THR A 302 -2.19 2.43 -17.81
C THR A 302 -3.67 2.78 -18.04
N GLN A 303 -4.53 1.76 -17.98
CA GLN A 303 -5.97 1.93 -18.14
C GLN A 303 -6.60 2.73 -17.00
N VAL A 304 -6.22 2.48 -15.74
CA VAL A 304 -6.68 3.22 -14.56
C VAL A 304 -6.24 4.68 -14.62
N THR A 305 -5.02 4.95 -15.06
CA THR A 305 -4.54 6.33 -15.29
C THR A 305 -5.41 7.06 -16.32
N SER A 306 -5.79 6.36 -17.39
CA SER A 306 -6.69 6.89 -18.43
C SER A 306 -8.11 7.14 -17.89
N ILE A 307 -8.65 6.23 -17.09
CA ILE A 307 -9.94 6.39 -16.40
C ILE A 307 -9.93 7.63 -15.50
N ILE A 308 -8.89 7.78 -14.66
CA ILE A 308 -8.74 8.92 -13.76
C ILE A 308 -8.67 10.23 -14.55
N SER A 309 -7.93 10.26 -15.67
CA SER A 309 -7.86 11.43 -16.54
C SER A 309 -9.24 11.82 -17.10
N LEU A 310 -9.97 10.86 -17.67
CA LEU A 310 -11.32 11.06 -18.22
C LEU A 310 -12.32 11.53 -17.14
N ILE A 311 -12.25 10.97 -15.93
CA ILE A 311 -13.12 11.37 -14.83
C ILE A 311 -12.73 12.77 -14.33
N THR A 312 -11.44 13.06 -14.22
CA THR A 312 -10.95 14.38 -13.81
C THR A 312 -11.45 15.45 -14.76
N SER A 313 -11.31 15.25 -16.08
CA SER A 313 -11.81 16.22 -17.07
C SER A 313 -13.33 16.38 -17.01
N SER A 314 -14.06 15.27 -16.84
CA SER A 314 -15.53 15.27 -16.71
C SER A 314 -16.01 16.04 -15.48
N LEU A 315 -15.27 16.00 -14.37
CA LEU A 315 -15.64 16.75 -13.16
C LEU A 315 -15.17 18.21 -13.22
N ASN A 316 -14.00 18.46 -13.81
CA ASN A 316 -13.39 19.79 -13.84
C ASN A 316 -14.26 20.83 -14.57
N ILE A 317 -15.00 20.42 -15.60
CA ILE A 317 -15.91 21.32 -16.34
C ILE A 317 -17.06 21.88 -15.48
N HIS A 318 -17.35 21.25 -14.33
CA HIS A 318 -18.41 21.68 -13.42
C HIS A 318 -17.88 22.52 -12.24
N LEU A 319 -16.55 22.70 -12.11
CA LEU A 319 -15.94 23.37 -10.97
C LEU A 319 -15.54 24.81 -11.29
N ASN A 320 -16.12 25.76 -10.56
CA ASN A 320 -15.70 27.16 -10.55
C ASN A 320 -14.58 27.41 -9.53
N ILE A 321 -13.93 28.58 -9.62
CA ILE A 321 -12.91 29.00 -8.65
C ILE A 321 -13.48 28.97 -7.22
N GLY A 322 -12.78 28.30 -6.31
CA GLY A 322 -13.17 28.10 -4.92
C GLY A 322 -14.06 26.87 -4.68
N GLN A 323 -14.49 26.17 -5.73
CA GLN A 323 -15.23 24.92 -5.60
C GLN A 323 -14.29 23.71 -5.61
N ASN A 324 -14.71 22.65 -4.91
CA ASN A 324 -14.02 21.37 -4.91
C ASN A 324 -14.99 20.21 -5.20
N SER A 325 -14.42 19.12 -5.67
CA SER A 325 -15.07 17.82 -5.79
C SER A 325 -14.23 16.79 -5.03
N ILE A 326 -14.87 16.08 -4.11
CA ILE A 326 -14.22 15.05 -3.31
C ILE A 326 -14.78 13.69 -3.71
N ILE A 327 -13.87 12.76 -3.98
CA ILE A 327 -14.13 11.34 -4.18
C ILE A 327 -13.50 10.62 -2.99
N ASN A 328 -14.33 10.05 -2.13
CA ASN A 328 -13.88 9.34 -0.94
C ASN A 328 -14.44 7.92 -0.98
N THR A 329 -13.56 6.97 -1.30
CA THR A 329 -13.87 5.55 -1.47
C THR A 329 -13.02 4.72 -0.52
N SER A 330 -13.33 3.44 -0.38
CA SER A 330 -12.54 2.56 0.51
C SER A 330 -11.10 2.33 0.02
N GLN A 331 -10.79 2.56 -1.25
CA GLN A 331 -9.45 2.32 -1.82
C GLN A 331 -8.74 3.61 -2.28
N THR A 332 -9.50 4.69 -2.47
CA THR A 332 -9.01 5.94 -3.06
C THR A 332 -9.65 7.15 -2.43
N TYR A 333 -8.82 8.13 -2.10
CA TYR A 333 -9.25 9.48 -1.81
C TYR A 333 -8.73 10.40 -2.91
N MET A 334 -9.60 11.20 -3.50
CA MET A 334 -9.22 12.22 -4.48
C MET A 334 -9.98 13.51 -4.19
N SER A 335 -9.24 14.61 -4.17
CA SER A 335 -9.78 15.97 -4.09
C SER A 335 -9.34 16.72 -5.33
N LEU A 336 -10.30 17.32 -6.03
CA LEU A 336 -10.09 18.20 -7.17
C LEU A 336 -10.65 19.57 -6.80
N GLU A 337 -9.81 20.61 -6.81
CA GLU A 337 -10.20 21.96 -6.42
C GLU A 337 -9.68 22.97 -7.43
N THR A 338 -10.56 23.88 -7.88
CA THR A 338 -10.18 24.96 -8.79
C THR A 338 -9.84 26.21 -7.97
N ILE A 339 -8.61 26.72 -8.07
CA ILE A 339 -8.12 27.87 -7.28
C ILE A 339 -7.34 28.88 -8.12
N SER A 340 -7.05 30.05 -7.54
CA SER A 340 -6.06 30.98 -8.09
C SER A 340 -4.64 30.48 -7.81
N VAL A 341 -3.72 30.76 -8.75
CA VAL A 341 -2.28 30.44 -8.60
C VAL A 341 -1.69 31.02 -7.31
N THR A 342 -2.10 32.25 -6.94
CA THR A 342 -1.67 32.93 -5.72
C THR A 342 -2.04 32.22 -4.41
N SER A 343 -3.01 31.30 -4.45
CA SER A 343 -3.46 30.56 -3.26
C SER A 343 -2.64 29.29 -2.99
N LEU A 344 -1.59 29.01 -3.76
CA LEU A 344 -0.75 27.81 -3.59
C LEU A 344 0.41 28.00 -2.60
N SER A 345 0.92 29.22 -2.46
CA SER A 345 2.07 29.50 -1.59
C SER A 345 1.77 29.15 -0.13
N ASP A 346 2.68 28.39 0.50
CA ASP A 346 2.57 27.91 1.89
C ASP A 346 1.29 27.10 2.19
N ARG A 347 0.71 26.47 1.15
CA ARG A 347 -0.53 25.72 1.29
C ARG A 347 -0.27 24.31 1.83
N ILE A 348 -1.10 23.89 2.79
CA ILE A 348 -1.15 22.51 3.27
C ILE A 348 -2.37 21.81 2.66
N VAL A 349 -2.14 20.76 1.90
CA VAL A 349 -3.17 19.89 1.33
C VAL A 349 -3.24 18.61 2.15
N LYS A 350 -4.29 18.46 2.95
CA LYS A 350 -4.53 17.26 3.77
C LYS A 350 -5.35 16.22 3.01
N GLN A 351 -5.04 14.96 3.25
CA GLN A 351 -5.75 13.79 2.73
C GLN A 351 -6.17 12.88 3.90
N VAL A 352 -6.67 11.68 3.57
CA VAL A 352 -7.05 10.65 4.57
C VAL A 352 -5.79 10.01 5.17
N GLY A 353 -5.89 9.51 6.42
CA GLY A 353 -4.83 8.70 7.03
C GLY A 353 -3.51 9.44 7.26
N ASN A 354 -3.56 10.69 7.73
CA ASN A 354 -2.42 11.59 7.98
C ASN A 354 -1.60 12.01 6.75
N ALA A 355 -1.95 11.56 5.54
CA ALA A 355 -1.23 11.99 4.35
C ALA A 355 -1.43 13.49 4.11
N GLN A 356 -0.35 14.19 3.80
CA GLN A 356 -0.37 15.63 3.58
C GLN A 356 0.73 16.05 2.62
N PHE A 357 0.48 17.15 1.90
CA PHE A 357 1.46 17.90 1.13
C PHE A 357 1.56 19.31 1.71
N HIS A 358 2.78 19.78 1.93
CA HIS A 358 3.08 21.15 2.31
C HIS A 358 3.89 21.79 1.18
N ILE A 359 3.23 22.71 0.49
CA ILE A 359 3.82 23.49 -0.61
C ILE A 359 4.63 24.64 0.01
N PRO A 360 5.87 24.89 -0.42
CA PRO A 360 6.70 25.97 0.13
C PRO A 360 6.13 27.37 -0.17
N SER A 361 6.58 28.39 0.56
CA SER A 361 6.14 29.78 0.37
C SER A 361 6.57 30.38 -0.97
N ASP A 362 7.78 30.05 -1.43
CA ASP A 362 8.39 30.60 -2.66
C ASP A 362 7.96 29.83 -3.92
N PHE A 363 6.74 29.29 -3.90
CA PHE A 363 6.19 28.50 -4.98
C PHE A 363 5.91 29.39 -6.20
N ASN A 364 6.64 29.17 -7.29
CA ASN A 364 6.48 29.92 -8.54
C ASN A 364 6.10 28.97 -9.69
N LEU A 365 4.97 29.27 -10.35
CA LEU A 365 4.55 28.58 -11.55
C LEU A 365 4.89 29.44 -12.77
N ASN A 366 5.30 28.81 -13.87
CA ASN A 366 5.48 29.46 -15.16
C ASN A 366 4.13 29.78 -15.84
N THR A 367 3.19 30.36 -15.09
CA THR A 367 1.84 30.73 -15.54
C THR A 367 1.52 32.15 -15.11
N ASN A 368 0.66 32.83 -15.87
CA ASN A 368 0.20 34.17 -15.50
C ASN A 368 -0.49 34.15 -14.12
N ASP A 369 -0.15 35.07 -13.23
CA ASP A 369 -0.66 35.12 -11.84
C ASP A 369 -2.20 35.17 -11.71
N ASN A 370 -2.90 35.55 -12.78
CA ASN A 370 -4.36 35.65 -12.83
C ASN A 370 -5.07 34.41 -13.40
N SER A 371 -4.36 33.34 -13.77
CA SER A 371 -5.01 32.11 -14.26
C SER A 371 -5.60 31.29 -13.13
N SER A 372 -6.77 30.68 -13.37
CA SER A 372 -7.29 29.60 -12.53
C SER A 372 -6.60 28.29 -12.87
N ILE A 373 -6.27 27.51 -11.85
CA ILE A 373 -5.66 26.19 -11.96
C ILE A 373 -6.49 25.18 -11.17
N SER A 374 -6.42 23.91 -11.56
CA SER A 374 -7.05 22.83 -10.82
C SER A 374 -6.00 22.03 -10.07
N VAL A 375 -6.11 21.98 -8.75
CA VAL A 375 -5.24 21.18 -7.88
C VAL A 375 -5.93 19.84 -7.64
N ARG A 376 -5.29 18.77 -8.09
CA ARG A 376 -5.75 17.40 -7.86
C ARG A 376 -4.80 16.70 -6.90
N SER A 377 -5.33 16.33 -5.75
CA SER A 377 -4.65 15.60 -4.69
C SER A 377 -5.29 14.22 -4.59
N LYS A 378 -4.48 13.16 -4.69
CA LYS A 378 -4.96 11.77 -4.69
C LYS A 378 -4.14 10.90 -3.74
N MET A 379 -4.81 9.96 -3.11
CA MET A 379 -4.25 8.88 -2.31
C MET A 379 -4.87 7.57 -2.78
N ASP A 380 -4.04 6.62 -3.18
CA ASP A 380 -4.46 5.28 -3.58
C ASP A 380 -3.77 4.24 -2.70
N VAL A 381 -4.38 3.06 -2.64
CA VAL A 381 -3.66 1.85 -2.28
C VAL A 381 -2.53 1.62 -3.27
N LEU A 382 -1.31 1.39 -2.77
CA LEU A 382 -0.13 1.33 -3.64
C LEU A 382 -0.26 0.22 -4.69
N ALA A 383 0.19 0.52 -5.91
CA ALA A 383 0.44 -0.47 -6.94
C ALA A 383 1.92 -0.88 -6.97
N SER A 384 2.20 -2.20 -7.06
CA SER A 384 3.56 -2.71 -7.13
C SER A 384 4.11 -2.54 -8.55
N PHE A 385 4.91 -1.50 -8.73
CA PHE A 385 5.57 -1.21 -10.01
C PHE A 385 7.06 -1.57 -10.00
N GLY A 386 7.62 -1.82 -11.19
CA GLY A 386 9.06 -1.99 -11.39
C GLY A 386 9.72 -3.09 -10.55
N LYS A 387 10.97 -2.84 -10.11
CA LYS A 387 11.64 -3.59 -9.04
C LYS A 387 11.26 -2.92 -7.72
N SER A 388 10.19 -3.39 -7.08
CA SER A 388 9.70 -2.85 -5.82
C SER A 388 10.61 -3.26 -4.65
N SER A 389 11.66 -2.49 -4.35
CA SER A 389 12.38 -2.67 -3.08
C SER A 389 11.60 -1.98 -1.97
N ASN A 390 10.57 -2.69 -1.48
CA ASN A 390 10.00 -2.55 -0.13
C ASN A 390 8.85 -1.56 0.04
N THR A 391 8.05 -1.35 -0.99
CA THR A 391 6.90 -0.42 -0.94
C THR A 391 5.57 -1.11 -0.59
N ASN A 392 5.52 -2.44 -0.49
CA ASN A 392 4.28 -3.24 -0.38
C ASN A 392 3.30 -2.82 0.72
N LEU A 393 3.80 -2.20 1.80
CA LEU A 393 2.99 -1.74 2.94
C LEU A 393 2.75 -0.22 2.95
N SER A 394 3.12 0.49 1.88
CA SER A 394 2.89 1.93 1.73
C SER A 394 1.56 2.21 1.04
N ARG A 395 1.14 3.48 1.14
CA ARG A 395 0.14 4.09 0.26
C ARG A 395 0.83 4.86 -0.86
N SER A 396 0.10 5.08 -1.96
CA SER A 396 0.52 5.96 -3.05
C SER A 396 -0.12 7.33 -2.82
N VAL A 397 0.66 8.40 -2.84
CA VAL A 397 0.15 9.77 -2.73
C VAL A 397 0.62 10.58 -3.92
N SER A 398 -0.26 11.36 -4.54
CA SER A 398 0.09 12.21 -5.68
C SER A 398 -0.57 13.57 -5.59
N LEU A 399 0.14 14.58 -6.06
CA LEU A 399 -0.36 15.94 -6.19
C LEU A 399 -0.03 16.41 -7.61
N SER A 400 -1.05 16.78 -8.37
CA SER A 400 -0.91 17.29 -9.75
C SER A 400 -1.61 18.64 -9.87
N ILE A 401 -0.96 19.58 -10.54
CA ILE A 401 -1.52 20.90 -10.85
C ILE A 401 -1.88 20.88 -12.33
N ILE A 402 -3.10 21.26 -12.66
CA ILE A 402 -3.67 21.13 -14.00
C ILE A 402 -4.06 22.53 -14.50
N ASP A 403 -3.70 22.84 -15.75
CA ASP A 403 -4.09 24.08 -16.42
C ASP A 403 -5.57 24.05 -16.87
N GLN A 404 -6.05 25.14 -17.44
CA GLN A 404 -7.42 25.25 -17.96
C GLN A 404 -7.72 24.30 -19.13
N ASN A 405 -6.68 23.82 -19.81
CA ASN A 405 -6.80 22.89 -20.95
C ASN A 405 -6.72 21.42 -20.51
N GLY A 406 -6.54 21.15 -19.21
CA GLY A 406 -6.40 19.79 -18.69
C GLY A 406 -4.96 19.24 -18.70
N ASN A 407 -3.95 20.05 -19.01
CA ASN A 407 -2.56 19.63 -19.02
C ASN A 407 -1.92 19.76 -17.63
N GLU A 408 -1.07 18.80 -17.25
CA GLU A 408 -0.30 18.89 -16.02
C GLU A 408 0.83 19.94 -16.14
N ILE A 409 0.92 20.81 -15.14
CA ILE A 409 1.95 21.83 -15.03
C ILE A 409 3.10 21.25 -14.21
N SER A 410 4.26 21.12 -14.84
CA SER A 410 5.46 20.66 -14.17
C SER A 410 6.01 21.71 -13.21
N PHE A 411 6.61 21.24 -12.12
CA PHE A 411 7.25 22.05 -11.11
C PHE A 411 8.65 21.50 -10.83
N GLN A 412 9.61 22.40 -10.65
CA GLN A 412 10.96 22.07 -10.20
C GLN A 412 11.29 22.93 -8.99
N ALA A 413 11.42 22.29 -7.83
CA ALA A 413 11.96 22.85 -6.61
C ALA A 413 13.46 22.61 -6.51
N ASN A 414 14.11 23.39 -5.65
CA ASN A 414 15.47 23.14 -5.19
C ASN A 414 15.42 22.48 -3.81
N GLU A 415 16.52 21.85 -3.36
CA GLU A 415 16.58 21.15 -2.06
C GLU A 415 16.18 22.05 -0.88
N ASN A 416 16.54 23.33 -0.93
CA ASN A 416 16.22 24.32 0.12
C ASN A 416 14.73 24.71 0.17
N ASN A 417 13.98 24.51 -0.92
CA ASN A 417 12.54 24.82 -1.05
C ASN A 417 11.79 23.58 -1.54
N SER A 418 12.01 22.45 -0.87
CA SER A 418 11.37 21.18 -1.20
C SER A 418 9.91 21.13 -0.74
N ILE A 419 9.10 20.36 -1.45
CA ILE A 419 7.74 20.01 -1.04
C ILE A 419 7.85 18.95 0.04
N LYS A 420 7.33 19.24 1.22
CA LYS A 420 7.25 18.26 2.30
C LYS A 420 5.97 17.45 2.15
N LEU A 421 6.07 16.14 2.14
CA LEU A 421 4.91 15.26 2.11
C LEU A 421 5.02 14.11 3.11
N ILE A 422 3.88 13.67 3.63
CA ILE A 422 3.77 12.54 4.54
C ILE A 422 3.06 11.40 3.82
N ILE A 423 3.73 10.24 3.76
CA ILE A 423 3.21 9.03 3.15
C ILE A 423 2.86 8.03 4.25
N PRO A 424 1.58 7.75 4.52
CA PRO A 424 1.19 6.79 5.52
C PRO A 424 1.40 5.35 5.02
N ARG A 425 1.56 4.46 5.98
CA ARG A 425 1.63 3.01 5.76
C ARG A 425 0.30 2.35 6.04
N ASP A 426 0.22 1.09 5.67
CA ASP A 426 -0.92 0.25 5.97
C ASP A 426 -1.11 0.10 7.50
N PRO A 427 -2.34 0.25 8.04
CA PRO A 427 -2.60 0.11 9.48
C PRO A 427 -2.33 -1.30 10.01
N ASN A 428 -2.24 -2.31 9.13
CA ASN A 428 -1.93 -3.69 9.49
C ASN A 428 -0.43 -4.02 9.39
N VAL A 429 0.44 -3.01 9.22
CA VAL A 429 1.90 -3.21 9.28
C VAL A 429 2.29 -3.89 10.58
N LEU A 430 2.97 -5.03 10.48
CA LEU A 430 3.53 -5.70 11.64
C LEU A 430 4.80 -4.98 12.06
N ILE A 431 4.82 -4.48 13.29
CA ILE A 431 6.01 -3.89 13.92
C ILE A 431 6.55 -4.91 14.92
N PRO A 432 7.67 -5.59 14.62
CA PRO A 432 8.32 -6.50 15.56
C PRO A 432 8.64 -5.80 16.89
N SER A 433 8.55 -6.56 17.99
CA SER A 433 9.05 -6.10 19.29
C SER A 433 10.54 -5.79 19.23
N MET A 434 11.02 -4.88 20.09
CA MET A 434 12.46 -4.59 20.17
C MET A 434 13.23 -5.83 20.65
N TYR A 435 14.46 -5.98 20.19
CA TYR A 435 15.30 -7.12 20.56
C TYR A 435 16.14 -6.79 21.79
N LEU A 436 15.95 -7.55 22.87
CA LEU A 436 16.76 -7.42 24.09
C LEU A 436 18.22 -7.78 23.84
N GLN A 437 19.13 -6.85 24.16
CA GLN A 437 20.57 -7.04 24.11
C GLN A 437 21.10 -7.40 25.50
N ASN A 438 21.48 -8.67 25.67
CA ASN A 438 22.03 -9.22 26.92
C ASN A 438 23.53 -8.87 27.06
N VAL A 439 23.80 -7.61 27.39
CA VAL A 439 25.17 -7.07 27.53
C VAL A 439 25.71 -7.15 28.96
N THR A 440 24.86 -7.36 29.97
CA THR A 440 25.27 -7.48 31.39
C THR A 440 25.62 -8.91 31.80
N SER A 441 25.05 -9.92 31.14
CA SER A 441 25.12 -11.34 31.55
C SER A 441 26.22 -12.15 30.86
N ILE A 442 27.10 -11.51 30.09
CA ILE A 442 28.25 -12.20 29.48
C ILE A 442 29.28 -12.43 30.59
N ASN A 443 29.20 -13.60 31.23
CA ASN A 443 30.06 -14.04 32.33
C ASN A 443 31.57 -13.89 31.99
N SER A 444 32.16 -12.82 32.52
CA SER A 444 33.26 -12.85 33.49
C SER A 444 34.61 -13.49 33.16
N THR A 445 35.06 -13.62 31.90
CA THR A 445 36.50 -13.90 31.71
C THR A 445 37.24 -13.33 30.51
N ILE A 446 36.61 -12.94 29.40
CA ILE A 446 37.33 -12.26 28.31
C ILE A 446 36.32 -11.37 27.58
N ASN A 447 36.49 -10.05 27.65
CA ASN A 447 36.15 -9.04 26.62
C ASN A 447 35.70 -7.72 27.26
N ASN A 448 36.70 -7.00 27.74
CA ASN A 448 36.69 -5.55 27.86
C ASN A 448 36.49 -4.94 26.46
N LEU A 449 35.26 -4.89 25.95
CA LEU A 449 34.94 -4.30 24.65
C LEU A 449 34.79 -2.78 24.79
N LEU A 450 35.33 -2.07 23.80
CA LEU A 450 35.18 -0.62 23.70
C LEU A 450 33.75 -0.25 23.31
N PHE A 451 33.12 -1.03 22.43
CA PHE A 451 31.73 -0.87 21.98
C PHE A 451 31.06 -2.24 21.84
N ASN A 452 29.75 -2.27 22.03
CA ASN A 452 28.91 -3.37 21.54
C ASN A 452 28.60 -3.11 20.07
N TYR A 453 29.29 -3.83 19.17
CA TYR A 453 29.17 -3.65 17.73
C TYR A 453 28.05 -4.48 17.13
N HIS A 454 27.39 -3.90 16.14
CA HIS A 454 26.28 -4.48 15.39
C HIS A 454 26.54 -4.32 13.90
N TYR A 455 26.12 -5.33 13.14
CA TYR A 455 26.24 -5.35 11.68
C TYR A 455 24.85 -5.33 11.05
N ILE A 456 24.66 -4.48 10.03
CA ILE A 456 23.46 -4.41 9.22
C ILE A 456 23.83 -4.53 7.74
N ASN A 457 23.09 -5.35 7.00
CA ASN A 457 23.12 -5.33 5.54
C ASN A 457 22.15 -4.25 5.04
N ILE A 458 22.67 -3.27 4.31
CA ILE A 458 21.89 -2.17 3.71
C ILE A 458 21.88 -2.23 2.18
N THR A 459 22.31 -3.35 1.60
CA THR A 459 22.33 -3.56 0.15
C THR A 459 20.90 -3.41 -0.40
N SER A 460 20.70 -2.42 -1.24
CA SER A 460 19.40 -2.11 -1.84
C SER A 460 19.57 -1.61 -3.27
N SER A 461 18.60 -1.89 -4.13
CA SER A 461 18.58 -1.36 -5.50
C SER A 461 18.23 0.12 -5.56
N LEU A 462 17.56 0.64 -4.52
CA LEU A 462 17.22 2.05 -4.37
C LEU A 462 17.78 2.59 -3.04
N PRO A 463 18.19 3.86 -2.98
CA PRO A 463 18.61 4.53 -1.75
C PRO A 463 17.59 4.41 -0.61
N ILE A 464 18.09 4.10 0.59
CA ILE A 464 17.28 3.93 1.80
C ILE A 464 17.87 4.73 2.96
N SER A 465 17.03 5.21 3.86
CA SER A 465 17.46 5.73 5.16
C SER A 465 17.48 4.60 6.20
N VAL A 466 18.31 4.72 7.23
CA VAL A 466 18.38 3.75 8.34
C VAL A 466 17.99 4.43 9.64
N HIS A 467 17.07 3.82 10.38
CA HIS A 467 16.54 4.33 11.65
C HIS A 467 16.91 3.39 12.78
N PHE A 468 17.34 3.98 13.89
CA PHE A 468 17.75 3.28 15.10
C PHE A 468 16.85 3.70 16.25
N GLU A 469 16.29 2.70 16.93
CA GLU A 469 15.54 2.87 18.18
C GLU A 469 16.21 2.06 19.28
N ILE A 470 16.56 2.75 20.37
CA ILE A 470 17.18 2.14 21.55
C ILE A 470 16.31 2.45 22.75
N HIS A 471 15.72 1.41 23.34
CA HIS A 471 15.01 1.51 24.61
C HIS A 471 15.95 1.13 25.76
N SER A 472 16.24 2.09 26.62
CA SER A 472 17.09 1.85 27.79
C SER A 472 16.27 1.33 28.96
N LEU A 473 16.66 0.20 29.54
CA LEU A 473 16.03 -0.32 30.76
C LEU A 473 16.35 0.53 32.00
N ASN A 474 17.33 1.45 31.90
CA ASN A 474 17.65 2.43 32.93
C ASN A 474 17.75 3.84 32.33
N LYS A 475 16.70 4.62 32.51
CA LYS A 475 16.52 5.99 31.98
C LYS A 475 17.59 7.00 32.41
N SER A 476 18.38 6.70 33.45
CA SER A 476 19.46 7.57 33.91
C SER A 476 20.77 7.41 33.14
N LEU A 477 20.86 6.41 32.25
CA LEU A 477 22.06 6.11 31.50
C LEU A 477 22.16 6.93 30.21
N ALA A 478 23.39 7.26 29.86
CA ALA A 478 23.74 7.87 28.59
C ALA A 478 24.55 6.91 27.72
N TYR A 479 24.43 7.02 26.40
CA TYR A 479 25.14 6.16 25.46
C TYR A 479 25.86 6.96 24.38
N LEU A 480 27.03 6.49 23.96
CA LEU A 480 27.73 6.92 22.77
C LEU A 480 27.43 5.96 21.62
N PHE A 481 26.97 6.52 20.51
CA PHE A 481 26.71 5.80 19.26
C PHE A 481 27.71 6.26 18.19
N ILE A 482 28.35 5.31 17.52
CA ILE A 482 29.26 5.57 16.39
C ILE A 482 28.92 4.62 15.25
N TYR A 483 29.14 5.04 14.01
CA TYR A 483 28.96 4.17 12.85
C TYR A 483 30.00 4.40 11.75
N LYS A 484 30.16 3.38 10.91
CA LYS A 484 30.94 3.42 9.68
C LYS A 484 30.35 2.46 8.64
N PHE A 485 30.36 2.87 7.38
CA PHE A 485 29.95 2.05 6.25
C PHE A 485 31.07 1.08 5.84
N ASP A 486 30.68 -0.15 5.52
CA ASP A 486 31.52 -1.25 5.00
C ASP A 486 32.72 -1.68 5.86
N GLN A 487 32.98 -0.98 6.96
CA GLN A 487 34.12 -1.19 7.86
C GLN A 487 33.71 -0.95 9.31
N THR A 488 34.44 -1.54 10.25
CA THR A 488 34.18 -1.37 11.68
C THR A 488 34.62 0.03 12.13
N PRO A 489 33.77 0.82 12.82
CA PRO A 489 34.16 2.13 13.30
C PRO A 489 35.18 2.01 14.43
N GLN A 490 36.27 2.80 14.32
CA GLN A 490 37.34 2.82 15.32
C GLN A 490 37.46 4.21 15.92
N LEU A 491 37.35 4.28 17.24
CA LEU A 491 37.40 5.52 17.99
C LEU A 491 38.84 5.82 18.42
N ASN A 492 39.72 6.16 17.48
CA ASN A 492 41.10 6.56 17.81
C ASN A 492 41.22 8.09 17.92
N SER A 493 42.45 8.60 18.05
CA SER A 493 42.73 10.04 18.10
C SER A 493 42.33 10.83 16.84
N SER A 494 41.90 10.17 15.76
CA SER A 494 41.47 10.77 14.50
C SER A 494 40.02 10.39 14.14
N ILE A 495 39.15 11.40 14.00
CA ILE A 495 37.72 11.22 13.66
C ILE A 495 37.51 10.57 12.27
N ASN A 496 38.54 10.51 11.42
CA ASN A 496 38.47 9.95 10.06
C ASN A 496 38.11 8.44 9.99
N LEU A 497 38.18 7.72 11.12
CA LEU A 497 37.83 6.29 11.21
C LEU A 497 36.37 6.04 11.61
N ILE A 498 35.54 7.09 11.65
CA ILE A 498 34.09 7.01 11.79
C ILE A 498 33.43 7.87 10.72
N ASP A 499 32.24 7.49 10.28
CA ASP A 499 31.47 8.27 9.30
C ASP A 499 30.46 9.19 10.01
N GLY A 500 30.01 8.80 11.19
CA GLY A 500 29.22 9.67 12.07
C GLY A 500 29.08 9.13 13.48
N TRP A 501 28.53 9.97 14.37
CA TRP A 501 28.35 9.66 15.79
C TRP A 501 27.24 10.53 16.39
N THR A 502 26.67 10.06 17.51
CA THR A 502 25.78 10.85 18.36
C THR A 502 25.88 10.42 19.81
N MET A 503 25.41 11.27 20.72
CA MET A 503 25.25 10.93 22.13
C MET A 503 23.77 10.88 22.49
N PHE A 504 23.37 9.80 23.14
CA PHE A 504 22.05 9.62 23.72
C PHE A 504 22.14 9.95 25.20
N CYS A 505 21.87 11.21 25.56
CA CYS A 505 21.81 11.64 26.94
C CYS A 505 20.37 11.51 27.50
N PRO A 506 20.15 11.39 28.81
CA PRO A 506 18.81 11.24 29.39
C PRO A 506 17.77 12.28 28.97
N PHE A 507 18.19 13.52 28.66
CA PHE A 507 17.29 14.57 28.16
C PHE A 507 16.88 14.40 26.68
N ASN A 508 17.56 13.53 25.91
CA ASN A 508 17.18 13.15 24.55
C ASN A 508 16.12 12.04 24.52
N LEU A 509 15.74 11.47 25.67
CA LEU A 509 14.68 10.47 25.74
C LEU A 509 13.37 11.07 25.25
N THR A 510 12.74 10.39 24.30
CA THR A 510 11.38 10.73 23.87
C THR A 510 10.37 10.36 24.95
N ASN A 511 9.13 10.82 24.81
CA ASN A 511 8.05 10.48 25.76
C ASN A 511 7.80 8.97 25.90
N ASP A 512 8.23 8.19 24.90
CA ASP A 512 8.12 6.72 24.88
C ASP A 512 9.34 6.02 25.51
N ASP A 513 10.24 6.76 26.17
CA ASP A 513 11.49 6.27 26.74
C ASP A 513 12.48 5.66 25.71
N ILE A 514 12.37 6.08 24.44
CA ILE A 514 13.20 5.57 23.35
C ILE A 514 14.14 6.66 22.86
N TYR A 515 15.41 6.31 22.68
CA TYR A 515 16.38 7.10 21.92
C TYR A 515 16.25 6.81 20.43
N ARG A 516 16.21 7.86 19.60
CA ARG A 516 16.09 7.76 18.15
C ARG A 516 17.27 8.43 17.46
N TYR A 517 17.81 7.78 16.44
CA TYR A 517 18.80 8.34 15.52
C TYR A 517 18.49 7.86 14.10
N PHE A 518 18.72 8.71 13.11
CA PHE A 518 18.47 8.36 11.71
C PHE A 518 19.64 8.78 10.83
N ILE A 519 19.88 7.98 9.79
CA ILE A 519 20.80 8.27 8.69
C ILE A 519 19.93 8.43 7.45
N ASP A 520 20.00 9.58 6.79
CA ASP A 520 19.23 9.86 5.58
C ASP A 520 19.61 8.95 4.40
N ASN A 521 18.80 8.99 3.35
CA ASN A 521 18.99 8.20 2.14
C ASN A 521 20.04 8.76 1.17
N GLN A 522 20.70 9.89 1.47
CA GLN A 522 21.81 10.41 0.67
C GLN A 522 23.16 9.81 1.08
N GLN A 523 23.28 9.34 2.32
CA GLN A 523 24.51 8.76 2.87
C GLN A 523 24.70 7.26 2.60
N THR A 524 23.62 6.52 2.32
CA THR A 524 23.66 5.07 2.09
C THR A 524 23.95 4.58 0.66
N PRO A 525 23.79 5.36 -0.43
CA PRO A 525 24.04 4.88 -1.78
C PRO A 525 25.47 4.36 -1.98
N GLY A 526 25.61 3.19 -2.61
CA GLY A 526 26.89 2.57 -2.94
C GLY A 526 27.52 1.74 -1.82
N HIS A 527 26.93 1.75 -0.62
CA HIS A 527 27.36 0.93 0.51
C HIS A 527 26.59 -0.38 0.59
N GLN A 528 27.25 -1.44 1.05
CA GLN A 528 26.64 -2.77 1.21
C GLN A 528 26.25 -3.03 2.67
N SER A 529 27.02 -2.46 3.61
CA SER A 529 26.83 -2.71 5.02
C SER A 529 27.07 -1.47 5.88
N LEU A 530 26.45 -1.48 7.05
CA LEU A 530 26.60 -0.47 8.08
C LEU A 530 26.96 -1.17 9.39
N ILE A 531 28.11 -0.79 9.95
CA ILE A 531 28.57 -1.28 11.24
C ILE A 531 28.48 -0.13 12.23
N PHE A 532 27.78 -0.35 13.34
CA PHE A 532 27.64 0.66 14.39
C PHE A 532 27.98 0.07 15.76
N GLY A 533 28.51 0.92 16.64
CA GLY A 533 28.88 0.59 18.01
C GLY A 533 28.08 1.41 18.99
N ILE A 534 27.57 0.77 20.04
CA ILE A 534 26.96 1.42 21.20
C ILE A 534 27.86 1.20 22.41
N ARG A 535 28.06 2.24 23.22
CA ARG A 535 28.76 2.17 24.50
C ARG A 535 28.01 2.99 25.55
N GLU A 536 27.88 2.48 26.76
CA GLU A 536 27.37 3.25 27.91
C GLU A 536 28.45 4.20 28.45
N LEU A 537 28.06 5.44 28.78
CA LEU A 537 28.97 6.47 29.30
C LEU A 537 29.14 6.36 30.81
N LYS A 538 30.37 6.59 31.30
CA LYS A 538 30.67 6.71 32.74
C LYS A 538 29.97 7.93 33.32
N SER A 539 29.70 7.94 34.63
CA SER A 539 29.10 9.09 35.31
C SER A 539 29.92 10.39 35.12
N THR A 540 31.25 10.30 35.06
CA THR A 540 32.13 11.45 34.77
C THR A 540 31.98 11.94 33.32
N GLU A 541 31.86 11.01 32.36
CA GLU A 541 31.64 11.34 30.94
C GLU A 541 30.26 11.96 30.75
N MET A 542 29.23 11.38 31.37
CA MET A 542 27.88 11.94 31.39
C MET A 542 27.85 13.35 31.98
N ASN A 543 28.58 13.60 33.07
CA ASN A 543 28.66 14.95 33.65
C ASN A 543 29.32 15.96 32.69
N ASN A 544 30.33 15.53 31.94
CA ASN A 544 31.06 16.40 31.03
C ASN A 544 30.31 16.67 29.72
N TYR A 545 29.57 15.68 29.21
CA TYR A 545 28.97 15.72 27.88
C TYR A 545 27.44 15.90 27.87
N CYS A 546 26.74 15.54 28.97
CA CYS A 546 25.27 15.55 29.04
C CYS A 546 24.67 16.57 30.03
N LEU A 547 25.45 17.27 30.86
CA LEU A 547 24.87 18.20 31.86
C LEU A 547 24.89 19.69 31.44
N ASN A 548 25.74 20.10 30.49
CA ASN A 548 25.81 21.49 30.04
C ASN A 548 24.93 21.73 28.82
N ASN A 549 23.67 22.10 29.08
CA ASN A 549 22.64 22.39 28.07
C ASN A 549 23.01 23.49 27.04
N SER A 550 24.07 24.28 27.30
CA SER A 550 24.46 25.43 26.49
C SER A 550 25.59 25.17 25.48
N SER A 551 26.20 23.99 25.49
CA SER A 551 27.17 23.57 24.48
C SER A 551 27.41 22.08 24.63
N ILE A 552 26.68 21.26 23.85
CA ILE A 552 27.13 19.89 23.56
C ILE A 552 28.56 20.07 23.04
N ASN A 553 29.55 19.57 23.77
CA ASN A 553 30.92 19.56 23.27
C ASN A 553 30.89 18.88 21.90
N THR A 554 31.17 19.62 20.84
CA THR A 554 31.11 19.16 19.43
C THR A 554 32.22 18.16 19.10
N SER A 555 33.03 17.79 20.09
CA SER A 555 34.07 16.78 20.00
C SER A 555 33.55 15.43 20.46
N VAL A 556 33.76 14.40 19.62
CA VAL A 556 33.57 12.99 19.98
C VAL A 556 34.26 12.71 21.32
N PRO A 557 33.62 12.00 22.28
CA PRO A 557 34.29 11.54 23.49
C PRO A 557 35.40 10.52 23.17
N ILE A 558 36.60 10.97 22.82
CA ILE A 558 37.75 10.09 22.51
C ILE A 558 38.15 9.36 23.79
N THR A 559 37.79 8.08 23.86
CA THR A 559 38.00 7.24 25.04
C THR A 559 38.34 5.83 24.58
N ASP A 560 39.60 5.42 24.78
CA ASP A 560 40.12 4.08 24.44
C ASP A 560 39.98 3.07 25.59
N GLU A 561 39.22 3.42 26.63
CA GLU A 561 39.02 2.56 27.78
C GLU A 561 37.83 1.62 27.59
N PRO A 562 38.03 0.31 27.78
CA PRO A 562 36.94 -0.65 27.81
C PRO A 562 35.88 -0.30 28.87
N PHE A 563 34.62 -0.64 28.57
CA PHE A 563 33.51 -0.38 29.48
C PHE A 563 32.65 -1.62 29.68
N THR A 564 32.13 -1.79 30.90
CA THR A 564 31.18 -2.86 31.24
C THR A 564 29.80 -2.25 31.40
N PHE A 565 28.87 -2.65 30.54
CA PHE A 565 27.48 -2.22 30.62
C PHE A 565 26.87 -2.55 31.99
N THR A 566 26.20 -1.57 32.59
CA THR A 566 25.51 -1.74 33.88
C THR A 566 24.06 -2.18 33.69
N SER A 567 23.48 -1.93 32.50
CA SER A 567 22.12 -2.31 32.14
C SER A 567 22.04 -2.89 30.74
N ASN A 568 21.12 -3.84 30.56
CA ASN A 568 20.69 -4.25 29.22
C ASN A 568 19.86 -3.13 28.56
N TYR A 569 19.70 -3.23 27.25
CA TYR A 569 18.87 -2.35 26.44
C TYR A 569 18.16 -3.14 25.36
N GLU A 570 17.09 -2.60 24.80
CA GLU A 570 16.41 -3.18 23.65
C GLU A 570 16.70 -2.36 22.40
N LEU A 571 16.81 -3.02 21.26
CA LEU A 571 17.22 -2.42 20.00
C LEU A 571 16.25 -2.81 18.89
N ARG A 572 15.83 -1.82 18.10
CA ARG A 572 15.12 -2.02 16.84
C ARG A 572 15.75 -1.16 15.76
N ILE A 573 15.83 -1.71 14.57
CA ILE A 573 16.40 -1.05 13.41
C ILE A 573 15.44 -1.28 12.24
N TYR A 574 15.12 -0.21 11.53
CA TYR A 574 14.30 -0.30 10.33
C TYR A 574 14.84 0.63 9.26
N THR A 575 14.53 0.31 8.01
CA THR A 575 14.87 1.14 6.86
C THR A 575 13.60 1.74 6.28
N SER A 576 13.74 2.94 5.72
CA SER A 576 12.67 3.56 4.96
C SER A 576 13.20 4.17 3.67
N GLY A 577 12.31 4.43 2.72
CA GLY A 577 12.68 5.08 1.47
C GLY A 577 11.59 6.05 1.03
N CYS A 578 11.96 7.01 0.20
CA CYS A 578 11.04 7.88 -0.50
C CYS A 578 11.24 7.63 -1.99
N TYR A 579 10.18 7.21 -2.66
CA TYR A 579 10.23 6.86 -4.08
C TYR A 579 9.12 7.55 -4.85
N TYR A 580 9.40 7.83 -6.12
CA TYR A 580 8.40 8.25 -7.08
C TYR A 580 8.31 7.29 -8.25
N LEU A 581 7.16 7.27 -8.90
CA LEU A 581 6.93 6.46 -10.09
C LEU A 581 7.31 7.27 -11.34
N ASP A 582 8.26 6.77 -12.13
CA ASP A 582 8.62 7.37 -13.42
C ASP A 582 7.62 7.00 -14.53
N ASP A 583 7.74 7.67 -15.69
CA ASP A 583 6.90 7.43 -16.87
C ASP A 583 6.99 6.00 -17.41
N ASN A 584 8.04 5.26 -17.05
CA ASN A 584 8.26 3.86 -17.42
C ASN A 584 7.72 2.88 -16.38
N ASN A 585 6.90 3.34 -15.42
CA ASN A 585 6.39 2.55 -14.30
C ASN A 585 7.51 1.90 -13.45
N ASN A 586 8.58 2.62 -13.18
CA ASN A 586 9.63 2.20 -12.26
C ASN A 586 9.74 3.15 -11.07
N TRP A 587 9.96 2.56 -9.89
CA TRP A 587 10.29 3.33 -8.70
C TRP A 587 11.70 3.91 -8.82
N LYS A 588 11.80 5.20 -8.55
CA LYS A 588 13.01 6.02 -8.55
C LYS A 588 13.08 6.85 -7.27
N SER A 589 14.24 7.40 -6.96
CA SER A 589 14.49 8.15 -5.72
C SER A 589 15.18 9.50 -5.93
N ASP A 590 15.46 9.88 -7.18
CA ASP A 590 16.11 11.16 -7.48
C ASP A 590 15.19 12.33 -7.14
N GLY A 591 15.78 13.38 -6.57
CA GLY A 591 15.06 14.53 -6.04
C GLY A 591 14.27 14.26 -4.75
N LEU A 592 14.47 13.11 -4.10
CA LEU A 592 13.78 12.72 -2.87
C LEU A 592 14.73 12.50 -1.70
N ILE A 593 14.41 13.12 -0.56
CA ILE A 593 15.12 12.93 0.71
C ILE A 593 14.13 12.43 1.76
N VAL A 594 14.52 11.41 2.53
CA VAL A 594 13.75 10.95 3.69
C VAL A 594 13.97 11.90 4.85
N GLY A 595 12.87 12.42 5.40
CA GLY A 595 12.89 13.35 6.52
C GLY A 595 12.98 12.67 7.89
N SER A 596 13.45 13.44 8.86
CA SER A 596 13.70 13.01 10.25
C SER A 596 12.43 12.65 11.04
N LEU A 597 11.24 13.09 10.60
CA LEU A 597 9.97 12.78 11.27
C LEU A 597 9.40 11.42 10.87
N THR A 598 10.11 10.68 10.00
CA THR A 598 9.74 9.33 9.60
C THR A 598 9.70 8.38 10.80
N ASN A 599 8.59 7.66 10.96
CA ASN A 599 8.37 6.69 12.04
C ASN A 599 7.88 5.35 11.45
N HIS A 600 7.27 4.46 12.24
CA HIS A 600 6.76 3.16 11.77
C HIS A 600 5.44 3.22 11.00
N TYR A 601 4.67 4.30 11.16
CA TYR A 601 3.34 4.46 10.57
C TYR A 601 3.33 5.36 9.35
N GLU A 602 4.29 6.30 9.25
CA GLU A 602 4.42 7.16 8.09
C GLU A 602 5.89 7.46 7.73
N THR A 603 6.12 7.79 6.45
CA THR A 603 7.40 8.29 5.92
C THR A 603 7.25 9.78 5.61
N GLU A 604 8.15 10.60 6.12
CA GLU A 604 8.31 11.99 5.70
C GLU A 604 9.24 12.03 4.48
N CYS A 605 8.79 12.66 3.39
CA CYS A 605 9.57 12.85 2.19
C CYS A 605 9.67 14.33 1.84
N LEU A 606 10.86 14.76 1.44
CA LEU A 606 11.15 16.07 0.87
C LEU A 606 11.40 15.88 -0.62
N SER A 607 10.58 16.53 -1.46
CA SER A 607 10.62 16.36 -2.91
C SER A 607 10.92 17.65 -3.66
N THR A 608 11.67 17.54 -4.75
CA THR A 608 11.92 18.63 -5.70
C THR A 608 10.96 18.63 -6.89
N HIS A 609 10.02 17.69 -6.98
CA HIS A 609 9.09 17.59 -8.12
C HIS A 609 7.70 17.12 -7.66
N LEU A 610 6.74 17.08 -8.58
CA LEU A 610 5.38 16.61 -8.35
C LEU A 610 5.08 15.42 -9.24
N THR A 611 4.83 14.26 -8.63
CA THR A 611 4.52 13.00 -9.30
C THR A 611 3.63 12.14 -8.38
N SER A 612 3.68 10.81 -8.53
CA SER A 612 3.11 9.84 -7.58
C SER A 612 4.23 9.27 -6.71
N PHE A 613 4.06 9.35 -5.39
CA PHE A 613 5.04 8.98 -4.38
C PHE A 613 4.61 7.77 -3.56
N ALA A 614 5.60 7.00 -3.10
CA ALA A 614 5.43 5.88 -2.18
C ALA A 614 6.58 5.81 -1.17
N GLY A 615 6.30 5.29 0.02
CA GLY A 615 7.27 5.01 1.05
C GLY A 615 7.84 3.60 0.95
N GLY A 616 9.14 3.44 1.11
CA GLY A 616 9.76 2.16 1.44
C GLY A 616 9.72 1.90 2.94
N PHE A 617 9.56 0.65 3.37
CA PHE A 617 9.69 0.26 4.78
C PHE A 617 10.07 -1.21 4.96
N ILE A 618 11.13 -1.46 5.73
CA ILE A 618 11.51 -2.80 6.22
C ILE A 618 11.97 -2.67 7.66
N VAL A 619 11.42 -3.51 8.55
CA VAL A 619 12.06 -3.75 9.84
C VAL A 619 13.13 -4.81 9.66
N LEU A 620 14.36 -4.48 10.03
CA LEU A 620 15.50 -5.37 9.87
C LEU A 620 15.47 -6.45 10.97
N PRO A 621 15.92 -7.68 10.65
CA PRO A 621 16.05 -8.72 11.67
C PRO A 621 17.04 -8.29 12.75
N ALA A 622 16.99 -8.97 13.91
CA ALA A 622 17.93 -8.72 14.99
C ALA A 622 19.38 -8.74 14.46
N PRO A 623 20.18 -7.69 14.71
CA PRO A 623 21.57 -7.68 14.30
C PRO A 623 22.29 -8.87 14.93
N ILE A 624 23.12 -9.56 14.13
CA ILE A 624 23.86 -10.72 14.61
C ILE A 624 24.88 -10.23 15.64
N ASN A 625 24.75 -10.70 16.88
CA ASN A 625 25.74 -10.47 17.92
C ASN A 625 26.94 -11.41 17.70
N TRP A 626 27.87 -10.99 16.84
CA TRP A 626 29.06 -11.78 16.52
C TRP A 626 29.94 -12.05 17.74
N SER A 627 29.98 -11.15 18.72
CA SER A 627 30.70 -11.38 19.98
C SER A 627 30.11 -12.57 20.76
N TYR A 628 28.79 -12.70 20.81
CA TYR A 628 28.12 -13.87 21.37
C TYR A 628 28.35 -15.12 20.53
N VAL A 629 28.23 -15.02 19.20
CA VAL A 629 28.49 -16.14 18.27
C VAL A 629 29.90 -16.66 18.49
N PHE A 630 30.92 -15.80 18.59
CA PHE A 630 32.31 -16.19 18.79
C PHE A 630 32.62 -16.65 20.22
N ALA A 631 32.01 -16.05 21.25
CA ALA A 631 32.18 -16.49 22.64
C ALA A 631 31.56 -17.88 22.89
N ASN A 632 30.51 -18.24 22.16
CA ASN A 632 29.84 -19.53 22.26
C ASN A 632 30.16 -20.49 21.09
N ALA A 633 30.96 -20.04 20.11
CA ALA A 633 31.43 -20.88 19.03
C ALA A 633 32.42 -21.89 19.60
N GLY A 634 31.99 -23.14 19.70
CA GLY A 634 32.88 -24.28 19.96
C GLY A 634 33.74 -24.58 18.73
N PHE A 635 34.63 -23.66 18.33
CA PHE A 635 35.51 -23.82 17.17
C PHE A 635 36.30 -25.14 17.21
N LEU A 636 36.68 -25.59 18.40
CA LEU A 636 37.36 -26.86 18.61
C LEU A 636 36.44 -28.10 18.51
N LYS A 637 35.13 -27.95 18.76
CA LYS A 637 34.14 -29.04 18.70
C LYS A 637 33.64 -29.30 17.29
N ASN A 638 33.48 -28.26 16.46
CA ASN A 638 32.90 -28.37 15.12
C ASN A 638 33.84 -27.84 14.02
N LYS A 639 35.11 -28.26 14.07
CA LYS A 639 36.19 -27.77 13.18
C LYS A 639 35.81 -27.84 11.70
N THR A 640 35.17 -28.93 11.27
CA THR A 640 34.79 -29.14 9.87
C THR A 640 33.80 -28.09 9.38
N ILE A 641 32.76 -27.78 10.17
CA ILE A 641 31.74 -26.79 9.78
C ILE A 641 32.36 -25.41 9.61
N TYR A 642 33.17 -24.98 10.59
CA TYR A 642 33.82 -23.67 10.52
C TYR A 642 34.87 -23.58 9.41
N LEU A 643 35.65 -24.65 9.17
CA LEU A 643 36.60 -24.69 8.05
C LEU A 643 35.87 -24.59 6.71
N THR A 644 34.74 -25.29 6.55
CA THR A 644 33.92 -25.23 5.33
C THR A 644 33.32 -23.84 5.13
N VAL A 645 32.75 -23.23 6.18
CA VAL A 645 32.20 -21.86 6.11
C VAL A 645 33.29 -20.85 5.79
N ILE A 646 34.46 -20.92 6.43
CA ILE A 646 35.60 -20.02 6.16
C ILE A 646 36.10 -20.19 4.73
N CYS A 647 36.28 -21.42 4.25
CA CYS A 647 36.69 -21.69 2.87
C CYS A 647 35.65 -21.23 1.84
N MET A 648 34.35 -21.33 2.15
CA MET A 648 33.27 -20.82 1.30
C MET A 648 33.11 -19.30 1.34
N SER A 649 33.59 -18.64 2.40
CA SER A 649 33.49 -17.17 2.57
C SER A 649 34.69 -16.42 1.98
N ILE A 650 35.79 -17.14 1.68
CA ILE A 650 37.04 -16.60 1.12
C ILE A 650 37.12 -16.85 -0.41
N ALA A 651 36.27 -17.72 -0.96
CA ALA A 651 36.07 -17.91 -2.40
C ALA A 651 34.98 -16.96 -2.90
#